data_AF-A0A161YH92-F1
#
_entry.id   AF-A0A161YH92-F1
#
_cell.length_a   1.000
_cell.length_b   1.000
_cell.length_c   1.000
_cell.angle_alpha   90.00
_cell.angle_beta   90.00
_cell.angle_gamma   90.00
#
_symmetry.space_group_name_H-M   'P 1'
#
loop_
_entity.id
_entity.type
_entity.pdbx_description
1 polymer ?
#
loop_
_entity_poly.entity_id
_entity_poly.type
_entity_poly.pdbx_seq_one_letter_code
_entity_poly.pdbx_strand_id
1 'polypeptide(L)'
;MWLVLGIVILGLVLLDVFLTALNYDESGFIAGPLASGQWRLLRRVTRRMSRRWRPLALRQVTGLQIMITVIAWLFGVILGFGLIYYGQMTKTAFSVSGTGASLDFFNAMYFSAAQLSTVGGSSLTAETDVLRFLSIAETLTGVVLVSLILTFLLGVYDVIRDLRALSAQFFSAERGAGSAVASLAPYFQQGQPTGLDGHLDGIASTFSSYTDGIRLHHAAYYFQSGRDQFALPYAIRMLGGTLGALRWGLPTGHPASTEPDLIPLSFQFLEFGEYLQKRLRWSSVDVPEIVSAEEFARLAQEKRHRGRRDEWVTRFVDLERDMAELAAIEPLTDLDDSYRRYTEWLPFAYRAQQITLAVSQDLDYQPIIVTDKPVSILHSDDALALQNLEEDVPGPVVEALGPRDRGARSRLSRWETFVDQHVSLVDPGYARLRAAGRSVLAASAAVVSLYFLFEATGRDGMQPAMFGGFVAMLSTGISVDKTLRGRKITSILLIVPISLVVALGALVSDSPAWTAVLVVSVATLGVWLGRFGPRWGALGQVTFVAYYFALILRLHLSDVLLYVTAAALAIAWAFLLNYVILPERPRKVLQGGIEGFGQRLVASMDSLIDAVSWARWDPDIRKRVSLDMRELHRGAAFLAGQLTGEENATGLDPARSAELRLHVFDTELAAVNLKTAARNVTGTAIPLELRGRLAGRLELLQAHLAEIAARPLDGSAPTPTTPHLAPWQDDRPPADWPQAARLLYQATNELYRAADVLRTAETAGLDPDAPPLTTVDPDDAQVDDAGLDELATSAPPTHGKKSLSPMTRRAAQVAVATGAALGVGEAVSATHQYWATLAAYQVLGGTDGETFVKGAQRITGTVVGAAVGFGIAIWTGADPAIIVPLLALAVFASTYYRPVSPAVSNFWTTMIFALLYEFLGRLTTQALEIRILETLFGAVVALLVAWFVFPTHTRTKLNKDITQLVTDIEIVIVAGLERLEGGSKISRKAIDKRLLVINKDVRQVNATAAPLRRTSGSLEVDGIEGRLTAVWSLTYYTRHLAHAVERMIEAGGDLTSEDWENLRRTTSHNIGALRAALADRLPTKVEENLDVSADYDPTGPTTRNEDVVLRQLERINQTLVVLIESVAPGATEKDEAAARSTL
;
A
#
# COMPACT_ATOMS: atom_id res chain seq x y z
N MET A 1 -49.43 15.08 26.41
CA MET A 1 -47.98 15.07 26.07
C MET A 1 -47.76 14.86 24.58
N TRP A 2 -48.16 13.72 24.01
CA TRP A 2 -47.97 13.40 22.58
C TRP A 2 -48.56 14.42 21.61
N LEU A 3 -49.75 14.95 21.90
CA LEU A 3 -50.35 16.03 21.11
C LEU A 3 -49.48 17.29 21.05
N VAL A 4 -48.97 17.74 22.21
CA VAL A 4 -48.12 18.95 22.28
C VAL A 4 -46.81 18.71 21.55
N LEU A 5 -46.20 17.52 21.73
CA LEU A 5 -44.99 17.14 21.03
C LEU A 5 -45.20 17.10 19.50
N GLY A 6 -46.32 16.54 19.05
CA GLY A 6 -46.68 16.50 17.62
C GLY A 6 -46.87 17.88 17.01
N ILE A 7 -47.55 18.81 17.71
CA ILE A 7 -47.71 20.21 17.27
C ILE A 7 -46.35 20.90 17.15
N VAL A 8 -45.45 20.73 18.13
CA VAL A 8 -44.12 21.34 18.10
C VAL A 8 -43.29 20.78 16.94
N ILE A 9 -43.26 19.46 16.75
CA ILE A 9 -42.54 18.82 15.64
C ILE A 9 -43.10 19.30 14.30
N LEU A 10 -44.42 19.31 14.13
CA LEU A 10 -45.07 19.76 12.89
C LEU A 10 -44.73 21.23 12.60
N GLY A 11 -44.84 22.11 13.58
CA GLY A 11 -44.51 23.53 13.44
C GLY A 11 -43.05 23.77 13.07
N LEU A 12 -42.12 23.05 13.71
CA LEU A 12 -40.68 23.14 13.40
C LEU A 12 -40.36 22.64 11.99
N VAL A 13 -40.97 21.54 11.55
CA VAL A 13 -40.73 20.97 10.21
C VAL A 13 -41.32 21.86 9.12
N LEU A 14 -42.55 22.38 9.30
CA LEU A 14 -43.14 23.30 8.34
C LEU A 14 -42.38 24.62 8.25
N LEU A 15 -41.89 25.14 9.39
CA LEU A 15 -41.02 26.31 9.41
C LEU A 15 -39.70 26.02 8.69
N ASP A 16 -39.10 24.85 8.89
CA ASP A 16 -37.88 24.45 8.19
C ASP A 16 -38.06 24.36 6.67
N VAL A 17 -39.18 23.78 6.21
CA VAL A 17 -39.54 23.72 4.78
C VAL A 17 -39.69 25.13 4.22
N PHE A 18 -40.41 26.02 4.93
CA PHE A 18 -40.59 27.41 4.54
C PHE A 18 -39.24 28.14 4.43
N LEU A 19 -38.40 28.03 5.45
CA LEU A 19 -37.08 28.67 5.46
C LEU A 19 -36.18 28.15 4.35
N THR A 20 -36.16 26.84 4.11
CA THR A 20 -35.28 26.23 3.12
C THR A 20 -35.76 26.44 1.68
N ALA A 21 -37.07 26.50 1.44
CA ALA A 21 -37.64 26.59 0.10
C ALA A 21 -37.89 28.04 -0.36
N LEU A 22 -38.17 28.97 0.57
CA LEU A 22 -38.65 30.31 0.23
C LEU A 22 -37.86 31.47 0.86
N ASN A 23 -37.07 31.25 1.92
CA ASN A 23 -36.36 32.34 2.57
C ASN A 23 -34.96 32.55 1.99
N TYR A 24 -34.56 33.81 1.88
CA TYR A 24 -33.23 34.23 1.44
C TYR A 24 -32.28 34.18 2.64
N ASP A 25 -31.05 33.65 2.47
CA ASP A 25 -29.98 33.52 3.47
C ASP A 25 -30.15 32.50 4.63
N GLU A 26 -31.29 31.83 4.76
CA GLU A 26 -31.51 30.82 5.82
C GLU A 26 -31.39 29.39 5.29
N SER A 27 -30.54 28.56 5.91
CA SER A 27 -30.35 27.15 5.48
C SER A 27 -31.37 26.16 6.04
N GLY A 28 -32.33 26.64 6.84
CA GLY A 28 -33.20 25.80 7.67
C GLY A 28 -32.47 25.21 8.89
N PHE A 29 -33.23 24.90 9.94
CA PHE A 29 -32.74 24.32 11.19
C PHE A 29 -32.53 22.80 11.12
N ILE A 30 -33.21 22.12 10.19
CA ILE A 30 -33.11 20.69 9.93
C ILE A 30 -32.31 20.46 8.65
N ALA A 31 -32.72 21.08 7.54
CA ALA A 31 -32.11 20.85 6.22
C ALA A 31 -30.60 21.19 6.18
N GLY A 32 -30.19 22.34 6.72
CA GLY A 32 -28.78 22.78 6.73
C GLY A 32 -27.84 21.85 7.52
N PRO A 33 -28.12 21.57 8.80
CA PRO A 33 -27.33 20.61 9.59
C PRO A 33 -27.34 19.20 8.99
N LEU A 34 -28.47 18.77 8.40
CA LEU A 34 -28.59 17.49 7.73
C LEU A 34 -27.68 17.40 6.49
N ALA A 35 -27.69 18.41 5.61
CA ALA A 35 -26.85 18.45 4.41
C ALA A 35 -25.35 18.48 4.75
N SER A 36 -24.95 19.30 5.72
CA SER A 36 -23.55 19.37 6.19
C SER A 36 -23.10 18.09 6.92
N GLY A 37 -24.00 17.44 7.67
CA GLY A 37 -23.76 16.15 8.29
C GLY A 37 -23.55 15.05 7.26
N GLN A 38 -24.39 15.00 6.23
CA GLN A 38 -24.27 14.08 5.11
C GLN A 38 -22.96 14.29 4.35
N TRP A 39 -22.59 15.55 4.04
CA TRP A 39 -21.32 15.85 3.39
C TRP A 39 -20.13 15.34 4.21
N ARG A 40 -20.12 15.61 5.53
CA ARG A 40 -19.05 15.13 6.43
C ARG A 40 -18.97 13.61 6.47
N LEU A 41 -20.11 12.92 6.52
CA LEU A 41 -20.15 11.45 6.51
C LEU A 41 -19.65 10.89 5.17
N LEU A 42 -20.17 11.42 4.06
CA LEU A 42 -19.81 11.00 2.72
C LEU A 42 -18.33 11.24 2.44
N ARG A 43 -17.79 12.41 2.83
CA ARG A 43 -16.36 12.74 2.72
C ARG A 43 -15.48 11.76 3.51
N ARG A 44 -15.89 11.29 4.69
CA ARG A 44 -15.15 10.24 5.43
C ARG A 44 -15.10 8.92 4.67
N VAL A 45 -16.16 8.57 3.95
CA VAL A 45 -16.24 7.34 3.15
C VAL A 45 -15.46 7.50 1.84
N THR A 46 -15.72 8.55 1.07
CA THR A 46 -15.09 8.78 -0.24
C THR A 46 -13.58 8.93 -0.13
N ARG A 47 -13.05 9.49 0.97
CA ARG A 47 -11.60 9.56 1.25
C ARG A 47 -10.93 8.20 1.40
N ARG A 48 -11.69 7.14 1.72
CA ARG A 48 -11.19 5.77 1.83
C ARG A 48 -11.32 4.99 0.53
N MET A 49 -12.10 5.49 -0.43
CA MET A 49 -12.31 4.84 -1.72
C MET A 49 -11.14 5.09 -2.66
N SER A 50 -10.90 4.15 -3.59
CA SER A 50 -9.91 4.35 -4.65
C SER A 50 -10.37 5.41 -5.65
N ARG A 51 -9.38 6.03 -6.31
CA ARG A 51 -9.56 7.12 -7.30
C ARG A 51 -10.54 6.75 -8.42
N ARG A 52 -10.60 5.48 -8.82
CA ARG A 52 -11.51 4.97 -9.85
C ARG A 52 -13.00 5.13 -9.50
N TRP A 53 -13.39 4.91 -8.24
CA TRP A 53 -14.80 4.87 -7.83
C TRP A 53 -15.27 6.18 -7.19
N ARG A 54 -14.33 7.01 -6.74
CA ARG A 54 -14.63 8.22 -5.98
C ARG A 54 -15.41 9.28 -6.78
N PRO A 55 -15.09 9.61 -8.05
CA PRO A 55 -15.88 10.54 -8.85
C PRO A 55 -17.32 10.06 -9.04
N LEU A 56 -17.53 8.75 -9.20
CA LEU A 56 -18.86 8.16 -9.32
C LEU A 56 -19.67 8.36 -8.03
N ALA A 57 -19.05 8.17 -6.86
CA ALA A 57 -19.70 8.40 -5.57
C ALA A 57 -19.97 9.89 -5.31
N LEU A 58 -19.02 10.77 -5.64
CA LEU A 58 -19.17 12.21 -5.47
C LEU A 58 -20.28 12.79 -6.36
N ARG A 59 -20.46 12.27 -7.59
CA ARG A 59 -21.57 12.68 -8.47
C ARG A 59 -22.97 12.43 -7.89
N GLN A 60 -23.10 11.52 -6.92
CA GLN A 60 -24.38 11.19 -6.29
C GLN A 60 -24.70 12.06 -5.07
N VAL A 61 -23.76 12.92 -4.60
CA VAL A 61 -23.90 13.72 -3.37
C VAL A 61 -25.19 14.53 -3.39
N THR A 62 -25.41 15.31 -4.44
CA THR A 62 -26.52 16.25 -4.53
C THR A 62 -27.87 15.55 -4.62
N GLY A 63 -27.97 14.50 -5.44
CA GLY A 63 -29.21 13.71 -5.54
C GLY A 63 -29.56 13.04 -4.22
N LEU A 64 -28.56 12.50 -3.52
CA LEU A 64 -28.74 11.90 -2.19
C LEU A 64 -29.16 12.95 -1.14
N GLN A 65 -28.55 14.14 -1.17
CA GLN A 65 -28.88 15.25 -0.26
C GLN A 65 -30.31 15.73 -0.43
N ILE A 66 -30.75 15.97 -1.68
CA ILE A 66 -32.12 16.36 -1.97
C ILE A 66 -33.09 15.28 -1.49
N MET A 67 -32.83 14.02 -1.84
CA MET A 67 -33.73 12.92 -1.48
C MET A 67 -33.85 12.74 0.04
N ILE A 68 -32.76 12.77 0.78
CA ILE A 68 -32.81 12.61 2.24
C ILE A 68 -33.48 13.83 2.91
N THR A 69 -33.28 15.04 2.38
CA THR A 69 -33.95 16.25 2.89
C THR A 69 -35.46 16.16 2.70
N VAL A 70 -35.92 15.77 1.51
CA VAL A 70 -37.34 15.55 1.22
C VAL A 70 -37.93 14.44 2.10
N ILE A 71 -37.22 13.33 2.26
CA ILE A 71 -37.64 12.24 3.16
C ILE A 71 -37.74 12.74 4.62
N ALA A 72 -36.81 13.57 5.09
CA ALA A 72 -36.85 14.12 6.43
C ALA A 72 -38.06 15.04 6.64
N TRP A 73 -38.42 15.86 5.66
CA TRP A 73 -39.63 16.70 5.72
C TRP A 73 -40.91 15.86 5.71
N LEU A 74 -41.03 14.91 4.78
CA LEU A 74 -42.19 14.01 4.72
C LEU A 74 -42.33 13.23 6.02
N PHE A 75 -41.25 12.64 6.52
CA PHE A 75 -41.25 11.93 7.79
C PHE A 75 -41.59 12.83 8.97
N GLY A 76 -41.05 14.05 9.01
CA GLY A 76 -41.32 15.01 10.08
C GLY A 76 -42.79 15.44 10.13
N VAL A 77 -43.43 15.63 8.97
CA VAL A 77 -44.86 15.95 8.87
C VAL A 77 -45.71 14.75 9.28
N ILE A 78 -45.40 13.54 8.77
CA ILE A 78 -46.09 12.31 9.17
C ILE A 78 -45.95 12.06 10.68
N LEU A 79 -44.77 12.28 11.23
CA LEU A 79 -44.51 12.13 12.66
C LEU A 79 -45.27 13.16 13.49
N GLY A 80 -45.29 14.43 13.04
CA GLY A 80 -46.04 15.51 13.69
C GLY A 80 -47.53 15.19 13.79
N PHE A 81 -48.17 14.91 12.65
CA PHE A 81 -49.60 14.55 12.60
C PHE A 81 -49.88 13.19 13.28
N GLY A 82 -49.05 12.17 13.05
CA GLY A 82 -49.16 10.87 13.69
C GLY A 82 -49.13 10.94 15.22
N LEU A 83 -48.28 11.80 15.81
CA LEU A 83 -48.25 12.04 17.25
C LEU A 83 -49.48 12.81 17.76
N ILE A 84 -50.01 13.74 16.96
CA ILE A 84 -51.28 14.43 17.28
C ILE A 84 -52.43 13.43 17.31
N TYR A 85 -52.54 12.56 16.30
CA TYR A 85 -53.57 11.52 16.26
C TYR A 85 -53.41 10.53 17.39
N TYR A 86 -52.20 10.01 17.63
CA TYR A 86 -51.91 9.08 18.72
C TYR A 86 -52.29 9.67 20.08
N GLY A 87 -52.02 10.96 20.30
CA GLY A 87 -52.41 11.68 21.51
C GLY A 87 -53.92 11.80 21.73
N GLN A 88 -54.73 11.63 20.68
CA GLN A 88 -56.19 11.73 20.68
C GLN A 88 -56.89 10.38 20.45
N MET A 89 -56.14 9.29 20.31
CA MET A 89 -56.69 7.96 20.04
C MET A 89 -57.49 7.43 21.23
N THR A 90 -58.81 7.42 21.06
CA THR A 90 -59.76 6.79 21.98
C THR A 90 -60.80 6.04 21.16
N LYS A 91 -61.46 5.04 21.77
CA LYS A 91 -62.51 4.25 21.10
C LYS A 91 -63.70 5.08 20.61
N THR A 92 -63.86 6.31 21.11
CA THR A 92 -64.89 7.27 20.71
C THR A 92 -64.42 8.23 19.61
N ALA A 93 -63.11 8.42 19.45
CA ALA A 93 -62.54 9.38 18.50
C ALA A 93 -62.16 8.73 17.15
N PHE A 94 -61.83 7.44 17.17
CA PHE A 94 -61.48 6.65 15.99
C PHE A 94 -62.21 5.31 15.99
N SER A 95 -62.74 4.94 14.82
CA SER A 95 -63.26 3.60 14.54
C SER A 95 -62.22 2.80 13.74
N VAL A 96 -62.18 1.48 13.98
CA VAL A 96 -61.20 0.55 13.40
C VAL A 96 -61.93 -0.43 12.50
N SER A 97 -61.47 -0.57 11.26
CA SER A 97 -62.01 -1.49 10.25
C SER A 97 -60.96 -2.53 9.81
N GLY A 98 -61.34 -3.80 9.76
CA GLY A 98 -60.46 -4.93 9.41
C GLY A 98 -59.94 -5.75 10.60
N THR A 99 -59.47 -6.97 10.32
CA THR A 99 -58.96 -7.92 11.33
C THR A 99 -57.49 -7.62 11.67
N GLY A 100 -57.21 -7.28 12.93
CA GLY A 100 -55.85 -7.09 13.46
C GLY A 100 -55.38 -5.63 13.62
N ALA A 101 -56.21 -4.65 13.25
CA ALA A 101 -55.90 -3.23 13.47
C ALA A 101 -56.19 -2.83 14.93
N SER A 102 -55.32 -1.99 15.51
CA SER A 102 -55.39 -1.57 16.91
C SER A 102 -55.10 -0.07 17.07
N LEU A 103 -55.52 0.54 18.19
CA LEU A 103 -55.22 1.94 18.50
C LEU A 103 -53.79 2.06 19.05
N ASP A 104 -52.80 1.87 18.19
CA ASP A 104 -51.39 1.94 18.50
C ASP A 104 -50.67 3.05 17.71
N PHE A 105 -49.42 3.32 18.10
CA PHE A 105 -48.60 4.34 17.47
C PHE A 105 -48.36 4.07 15.97
N PHE A 106 -48.20 2.80 15.58
CA PHE A 106 -47.96 2.44 14.19
C PHE A 106 -49.17 2.75 13.30
N ASN A 107 -50.38 2.42 13.74
CA ASN A 107 -51.60 2.73 13.02
C ASN A 107 -51.86 4.25 12.97
N ALA A 108 -51.45 5.02 13.99
CA ALA A 108 -51.50 6.49 13.95
C ALA A 108 -50.57 7.07 12.87
N MET A 109 -49.34 6.55 12.78
CA MET A 109 -48.37 6.92 11.75
C MET A 109 -48.84 6.50 10.35
N TYR A 110 -49.44 5.31 10.23
CA TYR A 110 -50.02 4.81 8.98
C TYR A 110 -51.22 5.65 8.53
N PHE A 111 -52.11 6.04 9.45
CA PHE A 111 -53.23 6.95 9.16
C PHE A 111 -52.72 8.30 8.63
N SER A 112 -51.74 8.91 9.31
CA SER A 112 -51.11 10.16 8.88
C SER A 112 -50.45 10.02 7.50
N ALA A 113 -49.65 8.97 7.26
CA ALA A 113 -49.05 8.72 5.96
C ALA A 113 -50.10 8.53 4.85
N ALA A 114 -51.23 7.87 5.14
CA ALA A 114 -52.32 7.68 4.20
C ALA A 114 -53.04 9.00 3.85
N GLN A 115 -53.22 9.92 4.82
CA GLN A 115 -53.81 11.24 4.57
C GLN A 115 -52.85 12.15 3.80
N LEU A 116 -51.58 12.20 4.22
CA LEU A 116 -50.55 13.01 3.56
C LEU A 116 -50.33 12.58 2.10
N SER A 117 -50.38 11.27 1.81
CA SER A 117 -50.22 10.74 0.45
C SER A 117 -51.43 10.94 -0.46
N THR A 118 -52.54 11.48 0.05
CA THR A 118 -53.82 11.67 -0.67
C THR A 118 -54.51 10.38 -1.14
N VAL A 119 -53.93 9.21 -0.84
CA VAL A 119 -54.47 7.89 -1.22
C VAL A 119 -55.67 7.49 -0.36
N GLY A 120 -55.77 8.01 0.87
CA GLY A 120 -56.94 7.82 1.75
C GLY A 120 -57.17 6.40 2.28
N GLY A 121 -56.24 5.46 2.03
CA GLY A 121 -56.37 4.05 2.39
C GLY A 121 -55.91 3.75 3.82
N SER A 122 -56.81 3.88 4.80
CA SER A 122 -56.53 3.58 6.21
C SER A 122 -57.58 2.64 6.83
N SER A 123 -57.14 1.73 7.71
CA SER A 123 -58.02 0.92 8.56
C SER A 123 -58.69 1.75 9.67
N LEU A 124 -58.16 2.92 9.98
CA LEU A 124 -58.70 3.90 10.92
C LEU A 124 -59.53 4.98 10.23
N THR A 125 -60.67 5.31 10.83
CA THR A 125 -61.58 6.38 10.41
C THR A 125 -61.83 7.36 11.56
N ALA A 126 -61.71 8.66 11.28
CA ALA A 126 -61.89 9.74 12.26
C ALA A 126 -63.39 10.04 12.48
N GLU A 127 -63.85 9.98 13.73
CA GLU A 127 -65.28 10.12 14.07
C GLU A 127 -65.67 11.51 14.58
N THR A 128 -64.72 12.30 15.08
CA THR A 128 -65.00 13.66 15.58
C THR A 128 -64.77 14.72 14.50
N ASP A 129 -65.57 15.78 14.52
CA ASP A 129 -65.46 16.89 13.56
C ASP A 129 -64.06 17.52 13.55
N VAL A 130 -63.43 17.63 14.73
CA VAL A 130 -62.06 18.17 14.89
C VAL A 130 -61.04 17.27 14.19
N LEU A 131 -61.13 15.95 14.34
CA LEU A 131 -60.19 15.02 13.71
C LEU A 131 -60.42 14.90 12.20
N ARG A 132 -61.68 14.99 11.74
CA ARG A 132 -62.02 15.05 10.31
C ARG A 132 -61.44 16.31 9.67
N PHE A 133 -61.60 17.47 10.32
CA PHE A 133 -60.98 18.70 9.88
C PHE A 133 -59.45 18.60 9.87
N LEU A 134 -58.85 18.01 10.91
CA LEU A 134 -57.41 17.81 11.00
C LEU A 134 -56.89 16.90 9.86
N SER A 135 -57.61 15.83 9.52
CA SER A 135 -57.24 14.99 8.37
C SER A 135 -57.33 15.74 7.04
N ILE A 136 -58.35 16.59 6.85
CA ILE A 136 -58.46 17.43 5.65
C ILE A 136 -57.30 18.43 5.59
N ALA A 137 -56.96 19.05 6.73
CA ALA A 137 -55.85 19.98 6.83
C ALA A 137 -54.50 19.30 6.55
N GLU A 138 -54.31 18.06 6.99
CA GLU A 138 -53.12 17.26 6.66
C GLU A 138 -53.03 16.97 5.16
N THR A 139 -54.13 16.56 4.53
CA THR A 139 -54.17 16.33 3.07
C THR A 139 -53.83 17.61 2.30
N LEU A 140 -54.40 18.76 2.70
CA LEU A 140 -54.07 20.07 2.10
C LEU A 140 -52.61 20.45 2.34
N THR A 141 -52.08 20.18 3.54
CA THR A 141 -50.67 20.39 3.87
C THR A 141 -49.77 19.54 2.96
N GLY A 142 -50.16 18.30 2.66
CA GLY A 142 -49.46 17.43 1.70
C GLY A 142 -49.36 18.04 0.31
N VAL A 143 -50.45 18.62 -0.21
CA VAL A 143 -50.45 19.30 -1.51
C VAL A 143 -49.50 20.50 -1.53
N VAL A 144 -49.55 21.35 -0.50
CA VAL A 144 -48.65 22.51 -0.37
C VAL A 144 -47.19 22.05 -0.25
N LEU A 145 -46.93 21.01 0.55
CA LEU A 145 -45.60 20.46 0.76
C LEU A 145 -44.99 19.93 -0.55
N VAL A 146 -45.78 19.22 -1.39
CA VAL A 146 -45.32 18.77 -2.71
C VAL A 146 -44.94 19.96 -3.60
N SER A 147 -45.74 21.04 -3.59
CA SER A 147 -45.41 22.26 -4.35
C SER A 147 -44.10 22.88 -3.86
N LEU A 148 -43.90 22.99 -2.54
CA LEU A 148 -42.67 23.56 -1.96
C LEU A 148 -41.44 22.67 -2.23
N ILE A 149 -41.60 21.34 -2.18
CA ILE A 149 -40.56 20.39 -2.56
C ILE A 149 -40.17 20.59 -4.02
N LEU A 150 -41.15 20.77 -4.92
CA LEU A 150 -40.88 21.03 -6.33
C LEU A 150 -40.15 22.36 -6.53
N THR A 151 -40.58 23.43 -5.86
CA THR A 151 -39.89 24.74 -5.88
C THR A 151 -38.44 24.61 -5.43
N PHE A 152 -38.19 23.92 -4.31
CA PHE A 152 -36.85 23.65 -3.81
C PHE A 152 -36.00 22.86 -4.81
N LEU A 153 -36.57 21.80 -5.40
CA LEU A 153 -35.87 20.95 -6.37
C LEU A 153 -35.46 21.74 -7.61
N LEU A 154 -36.39 22.51 -8.20
CA LEU A 154 -36.11 23.34 -9.37
C LEU A 154 -35.04 24.40 -9.06
N GLY A 155 -35.16 25.06 -7.90
CA GLY A 155 -34.19 26.05 -7.45
C GLY A 155 -32.76 25.48 -7.34
N VAL A 156 -32.59 24.28 -6.76
CA VAL A 156 -31.27 23.63 -6.71
C VAL A 156 -30.71 23.35 -8.10
N TYR A 157 -31.55 22.95 -9.07
CA TYR A 157 -31.10 22.72 -10.45
C TYR A 157 -30.73 24.02 -11.17
N ASP A 158 -31.42 25.12 -10.90
CA ASP A 158 -31.09 26.43 -11.46
C ASP A 158 -29.70 26.89 -10.98
N VAL A 159 -29.36 26.73 -9.70
CA VAL A 159 -28.00 27.04 -9.19
C VAL A 159 -26.92 26.20 -9.89
N ILE A 160 -27.19 24.91 -10.14
CA ILE A 160 -26.26 24.02 -10.84
C ILE A 160 -26.08 24.46 -12.30
N ARG A 161 -27.17 24.91 -12.94
CA ARG A 161 -27.14 25.48 -14.29
C ARG A 161 -26.32 26.76 -14.33
N ASP A 162 -26.48 27.64 -13.36
CA ASP A 162 -25.73 28.90 -13.28
C ASP A 162 -24.24 28.66 -13.07
N LEU A 163 -23.87 27.69 -12.21
CA LEU A 163 -22.47 27.26 -12.07
C LEU A 163 -21.89 26.77 -13.38
N ARG A 164 -22.67 26.01 -14.16
CA ARG A 164 -22.24 25.50 -15.47
C ARG A 164 -22.05 26.64 -16.47
N ALA A 165 -22.98 27.60 -16.48
CA ALA A 165 -22.90 28.78 -17.34
C ALA A 165 -21.67 29.63 -17.01
N LEU A 166 -21.44 29.90 -15.72
CA LEU A 166 -20.24 30.60 -15.25
C LEU A 166 -18.96 29.86 -15.62
N SER A 167 -18.90 28.54 -15.39
CA SER A 167 -17.72 27.74 -15.73
C SER A 167 -17.43 27.73 -17.24
N ALA A 168 -18.48 27.80 -18.06
CA ALA A 168 -18.38 27.83 -19.51
C ALA A 168 -17.91 29.18 -20.08
N GLN A 169 -17.93 30.26 -19.29
CA GLN A 169 -17.35 31.55 -19.70
C GLN A 169 -15.83 31.45 -19.88
N PHE A 170 -15.16 30.61 -19.10
CA PHE A 170 -13.71 30.51 -19.10
C PHE A 170 -13.26 29.43 -20.09
N PHE A 171 -12.94 29.84 -21.33
CA PHE A 171 -12.41 28.95 -22.37
C PHE A 171 -11.04 28.37 -21.96
N SER A 172 -10.91 27.05 -21.93
CA SER A 172 -9.61 26.39 -21.71
C SER A 172 -9.42 25.18 -22.63
N ALA A 173 -8.35 25.18 -23.44
CA ALA A 173 -7.90 24.02 -24.22
C ALA A 173 -7.32 22.89 -23.33
N GLU A 174 -6.99 23.19 -22.07
CA GLU A 174 -6.36 22.26 -21.13
C GLU A 174 -7.38 21.37 -20.40
N ARG A 175 -7.14 20.05 -20.30
CA ARG A 175 -7.77 19.22 -19.25
C ARG A 175 -7.25 19.64 -17.89
N GLY A 176 -8.15 20.01 -16.98
CA GLY A 176 -7.83 20.26 -15.56
C GLY A 176 -8.07 21.71 -15.16
N ALA A 177 -7.01 22.53 -15.11
CA ALA A 177 -7.06 23.87 -14.52
C ALA A 177 -7.24 25.00 -15.55
N GLY A 178 -6.62 25.04 -16.72
CA GLY A 178 -6.78 26.19 -17.62
C GLY A 178 -6.14 27.48 -17.07
N SER A 179 -5.47 28.25 -17.93
CA SER A 179 -4.94 29.56 -17.57
C SER A 179 -6.02 30.64 -17.73
N ALA A 180 -6.23 31.45 -16.68
CA ALA A 180 -7.16 32.58 -16.73
C ALA A 180 -6.73 33.60 -17.78
N VAL A 181 -5.42 33.81 -17.96
CA VAL A 181 -4.87 34.69 -19.00
C VAL A 181 -5.11 34.09 -20.39
N ALA A 182 -4.87 32.79 -20.57
CA ALA A 182 -5.13 32.13 -21.86
C ALA A 182 -6.62 32.18 -22.27
N SER A 183 -7.55 32.14 -21.31
CA SER A 183 -8.99 32.30 -21.60
C SER A 183 -9.35 33.67 -22.19
N LEU A 184 -8.49 34.68 -22.02
CA LEU A 184 -8.69 36.02 -22.57
C LEU A 184 -8.23 36.15 -24.03
N ALA A 185 -7.43 35.21 -24.54
CA ALA A 185 -6.86 35.29 -25.89
C ALA A 185 -7.87 35.59 -27.02
N PRO A 186 -9.09 34.99 -27.04
CA PRO A 186 -10.10 35.30 -28.06
C PRO A 186 -10.56 36.76 -28.07
N TYR A 187 -10.40 37.47 -26.95
CA TYR A 187 -10.84 38.86 -26.76
C TYR A 187 -9.73 39.88 -27.04
N PHE A 188 -8.53 39.44 -27.37
CA PHE A 188 -7.41 40.29 -27.78
C PHE A 188 -7.08 40.04 -29.25
N GLN A 189 -7.65 40.85 -30.15
CA GLN A 189 -7.35 40.78 -31.58
C GLN A 189 -6.32 41.85 -31.95
N GLN A 190 -5.16 41.43 -32.47
CA GLN A 190 -4.04 42.35 -32.82
C GLN A 190 -3.60 43.24 -31.64
N GLY A 191 -3.64 42.73 -30.41
CA GLY A 191 -3.28 43.47 -29.21
C GLY A 191 -4.36 44.42 -28.67
N GLN A 192 -5.50 44.56 -29.36
CA GLN A 192 -6.62 45.39 -28.91
C GLN A 192 -7.75 44.55 -28.30
N PRO A 193 -8.37 45.02 -27.19
CA PRO A 193 -9.52 44.34 -26.62
C PRO A 193 -10.75 44.49 -27.52
N THR A 194 -11.37 43.36 -27.89
CA THR A 194 -12.58 43.32 -28.73
C THR A 194 -13.63 42.40 -28.10
N GLY A 195 -14.82 42.94 -27.82
CA GLY A 195 -15.92 42.19 -27.19
C GLY A 195 -15.67 41.78 -25.74
N LEU A 196 -14.68 42.39 -25.09
CA LEU A 196 -14.32 42.14 -23.69
C LEU A 196 -15.43 42.63 -22.74
N ASP A 197 -16.07 43.74 -23.08
CA ASP A 197 -17.24 44.30 -22.39
C ASP A 197 -18.38 43.27 -22.28
N GLY A 198 -18.81 42.68 -23.39
CA GLY A 198 -19.87 41.67 -23.40
C GLY A 198 -19.47 40.37 -22.68
N HIS A 199 -18.19 40.02 -22.67
CA HIS A 199 -17.69 38.89 -21.92
C HIS A 199 -17.70 39.14 -20.40
N LEU A 200 -17.25 40.31 -19.96
CA LEU A 200 -17.28 40.71 -18.56
C LEU A 200 -18.71 40.83 -18.02
N ASP A 201 -19.64 41.37 -18.79
CA ASP A 201 -21.07 41.39 -18.44
C ASP A 201 -21.66 39.98 -18.34
N GLY A 202 -21.27 39.08 -19.26
CA GLY A 202 -21.62 37.66 -19.20
C GLY A 202 -21.09 36.95 -17.95
N ILE A 203 -19.86 37.23 -17.54
CA ILE A 203 -19.27 36.72 -16.29
C ILE A 203 -20.01 37.31 -15.08
N ALA A 204 -20.20 38.63 -15.04
CA ALA A 204 -20.84 39.32 -13.92
C ALA A 204 -22.28 38.84 -13.69
N SER A 205 -23.07 38.75 -14.77
CA SER A 205 -24.46 38.27 -14.70
C SER A 205 -24.56 36.82 -14.24
N THR A 206 -23.74 35.91 -14.80
CA THR A 206 -23.75 34.49 -14.40
C THR A 206 -23.20 34.27 -13.00
N PHE A 207 -22.18 35.05 -12.59
CA PHE A 207 -21.64 35.01 -11.23
C PHE A 207 -22.66 35.51 -10.21
N SER A 208 -23.33 36.64 -10.48
CA SER A 208 -24.39 37.17 -9.61
C SER A 208 -25.51 36.15 -9.42
N SER A 209 -26.08 35.63 -10.51
CA SER A 209 -27.14 34.60 -10.46
C SER A 209 -26.74 33.38 -9.63
N TYR A 210 -25.50 32.92 -9.81
CA TYR A 210 -24.98 31.80 -9.03
C TYR A 210 -24.83 32.13 -7.54
N THR A 211 -24.31 33.31 -7.19
CA THR A 211 -24.13 33.72 -5.80
C THR A 211 -25.46 33.90 -5.08
N ASP A 212 -26.46 34.52 -5.73
CA ASP A 212 -27.82 34.65 -5.23
C ASP A 212 -28.49 33.27 -5.08
N GLY A 213 -28.30 32.41 -6.08
CA GLY A 213 -28.78 31.04 -6.07
C GLY A 213 -28.25 30.23 -4.89
N ILE A 214 -26.96 30.32 -4.56
CA ILE A 214 -26.38 29.64 -3.38
C ILE A 214 -26.95 30.16 -2.06
N ARG A 215 -27.19 31.48 -1.96
CA ARG A 215 -27.77 32.11 -0.75
C ARG A 215 -29.21 31.64 -0.52
N LEU A 216 -29.95 31.32 -1.59
CA LEU A 216 -31.29 30.74 -1.53
C LEU A 216 -31.27 29.21 -1.31
N HIS A 217 -30.42 28.49 -2.04
CA HIS A 217 -30.38 27.03 -2.06
C HIS A 217 -29.04 26.47 -1.59
N HIS A 218 -28.82 26.57 -0.28
CA HIS A 218 -27.58 26.19 0.40
C HIS A 218 -27.04 24.77 0.11
N ALA A 219 -27.93 23.82 -0.23
CA ALA A 219 -27.56 22.45 -0.56
C ALA A 219 -26.78 22.35 -1.88
N ALA A 220 -27.02 23.28 -2.83
CA ALA A 220 -26.34 23.31 -4.13
C ALA A 220 -24.83 23.55 -4.00
N TYR A 221 -24.37 24.15 -2.90
CA TYR A 221 -22.95 24.34 -2.60
C TYR A 221 -22.15 23.02 -2.62
N TYR A 222 -22.73 21.91 -2.17
CA TYR A 222 -22.05 20.61 -2.13
C TYR A 222 -22.11 19.86 -3.47
N PHE A 223 -22.54 20.51 -4.55
CA PHE A 223 -22.61 19.92 -5.86
C PHE A 223 -21.23 19.51 -6.39
N GLN A 224 -21.20 18.31 -6.98
CA GLN A 224 -19.99 17.71 -7.55
C GLN A 224 -20.33 17.12 -8.92
N SER A 225 -19.80 17.72 -9.98
CA SER A 225 -19.98 17.20 -11.34
C SER A 225 -19.09 15.97 -11.63
N GLY A 226 -18.01 15.81 -10.87
CA GLY A 226 -16.93 14.87 -11.17
C GLY A 226 -16.19 15.20 -12.49
N ARG A 227 -16.20 16.46 -12.92
CA ARG A 227 -15.35 17.04 -13.97
C ARG A 227 -14.62 18.25 -13.38
N ASP A 228 -13.32 18.38 -13.62
CA ASP A 228 -12.50 19.41 -12.97
C ASP A 228 -12.92 20.84 -13.35
N GLN A 229 -13.32 21.05 -14.61
CA GLN A 229 -13.76 22.36 -15.13
C GLN A 229 -15.20 22.72 -14.73
N PHE A 230 -16.00 21.78 -14.21
CA PHE A 230 -17.37 22.06 -13.77
C PHE A 230 -17.47 21.97 -12.25
N ALA A 231 -16.77 22.87 -11.58
CA ALA A 231 -16.71 22.93 -10.12
C ALA A 231 -16.54 24.38 -9.64
N LEU A 232 -17.09 24.68 -8.45
CA LEU A 232 -16.96 26.00 -7.85
C LEU A 232 -15.50 26.48 -7.68
N PRO A 233 -14.54 25.65 -7.20
CA PRO A 233 -13.16 26.08 -7.09
C PRO A 233 -12.52 26.47 -8.43
N TYR A 234 -12.92 25.82 -9.53
CA TYR A 234 -12.48 26.18 -10.86
C TYR A 234 -12.97 27.59 -11.23
N ALA A 235 -14.27 27.84 -11.08
CA ALA A 235 -14.88 29.13 -11.40
C ALA A 235 -14.29 30.29 -10.59
N ILE A 236 -14.11 30.11 -9.26
CA ILE A 236 -13.49 31.13 -8.39
C ILE A 236 -12.06 31.44 -8.82
N ARG A 237 -11.27 30.40 -9.13
CA ARG A 237 -9.89 30.57 -9.55
C ARG A 237 -9.79 31.31 -10.89
N MET A 238 -10.61 30.92 -11.87
CA MET A 238 -10.61 31.57 -13.19
C MET A 238 -11.04 33.02 -13.08
N LEU A 239 -12.13 33.29 -12.36
CA LEU A 239 -12.62 34.65 -12.12
C LEU A 239 -11.57 35.53 -11.42
N GLY A 240 -10.97 35.04 -10.33
CA GLY A 240 -9.92 35.77 -9.62
C GLY A 240 -8.68 36.01 -10.48
N GLY A 241 -8.29 35.03 -11.31
CA GLY A 241 -7.19 35.17 -12.26
C GLY A 241 -7.48 36.19 -13.36
N THR A 242 -8.67 36.18 -13.95
CA THR A 242 -9.11 37.12 -14.98
C THR A 242 -9.15 38.55 -14.45
N LEU A 243 -9.71 38.76 -13.25
CA LEU A 243 -9.69 40.06 -12.58
C LEU A 243 -8.26 40.53 -12.28
N GLY A 244 -7.41 39.63 -11.78
CA GLY A 244 -6.00 39.88 -11.54
C GLY A 244 -5.26 40.35 -12.80
N ALA A 245 -5.49 39.65 -13.91
CA ALA A 245 -4.85 39.87 -15.20
C ALA A 245 -5.27 41.19 -15.86
N LEU A 246 -6.58 41.44 -15.97
CA LEU A 246 -7.10 42.64 -16.65
C LEU A 246 -6.81 43.92 -15.87
N ARG A 247 -6.92 43.88 -14.54
CA ARG A 247 -6.80 45.09 -13.70
C ARG A 247 -5.36 45.48 -13.39
N TRP A 248 -4.48 44.50 -13.18
CA TRP A 248 -3.09 44.77 -12.77
C TRP A 248 -2.03 44.14 -13.65
N GLY A 249 -2.38 43.30 -14.64
CA GLY A 249 -1.42 42.71 -15.58
C GLY A 249 -1.05 43.62 -16.75
N LEU A 250 -1.81 44.68 -17.01
CA LEU A 250 -1.56 45.65 -18.08
C LEU A 250 -1.18 47.03 -17.50
N PRO A 251 -0.45 47.87 -18.27
CA PRO A 251 -0.10 49.23 -17.84
C PRO A 251 -1.31 50.08 -17.50
N THR A 252 -1.15 50.96 -16.51
CA THR A 252 -2.24 51.87 -16.09
C THR A 252 -2.75 52.72 -17.26
N GLY A 253 -4.05 52.63 -17.54
CA GLY A 253 -4.71 53.38 -18.62
C GLY A 253 -4.91 52.60 -19.92
N HIS A 254 -4.48 51.33 -19.99
CA HIS A 254 -4.81 50.45 -21.11
C HIS A 254 -6.34 50.24 -21.20
N PRO A 255 -6.98 50.25 -22.39
CA PRO A 255 -8.45 50.13 -22.53
C PRO A 255 -9.04 48.94 -21.77
N ALA A 256 -8.40 47.77 -21.87
CA ALA A 256 -8.82 46.56 -21.16
C ALA A 256 -8.73 46.64 -19.61
N SER A 257 -7.86 47.51 -19.06
CA SER A 257 -7.72 47.73 -17.62
C SER A 257 -8.72 48.75 -17.07
N THR A 258 -9.33 49.53 -17.95
CA THR A 258 -10.28 50.61 -17.63
C THR A 258 -11.73 50.23 -17.87
N GLU A 259 -12.02 48.96 -18.19
CA GLU A 259 -13.38 48.47 -18.41
C GLU A 259 -14.26 48.73 -17.17
N PRO A 260 -15.47 49.32 -17.33
CA PRO A 260 -16.31 49.73 -16.21
C PRO A 260 -16.69 48.60 -15.26
N ASP A 261 -16.89 47.39 -15.80
CA ASP A 261 -17.41 46.24 -15.06
C ASP A 261 -16.37 45.56 -14.16
N LEU A 262 -15.07 45.85 -14.33
CA LEU A 262 -14.00 45.26 -13.53
C LEU A 262 -14.08 45.66 -12.05
N ILE A 263 -14.46 46.90 -11.75
CA ILE A 263 -14.54 47.39 -10.37
C ILE A 263 -15.71 46.73 -9.63
N PRO A 264 -16.97 46.77 -10.14
CA PRO A 264 -18.09 46.06 -9.53
C PRO A 264 -17.84 44.56 -9.38
N LEU A 265 -17.29 43.90 -10.41
CA LEU A 265 -17.05 42.46 -10.37
C LEU A 265 -15.98 42.06 -9.34
N SER A 266 -14.93 42.88 -9.19
CA SER A 266 -13.92 42.68 -8.13
C SER A 266 -14.54 42.79 -6.74
N PHE A 267 -15.45 43.74 -6.53
CA PHE A 267 -16.15 43.90 -5.26
C PHE A 267 -17.07 42.71 -4.98
N GLN A 268 -17.87 42.28 -5.96
CA GLN A 268 -18.75 41.10 -5.85
C GLN A 268 -17.95 39.83 -5.51
N PHE A 269 -16.79 39.63 -6.16
CA PHE A 269 -15.91 38.50 -5.87
C PHE A 269 -15.43 38.49 -4.41
N LEU A 270 -15.00 39.65 -3.90
CA LEU A 270 -14.53 39.78 -2.52
C LEU A 270 -15.67 39.61 -1.50
N GLU A 271 -16.87 40.15 -1.78
CA GLU A 271 -18.06 39.98 -0.94
C GLU A 271 -18.45 38.49 -0.85
N PHE A 272 -18.41 37.77 -1.98
CA PHE A 272 -18.65 36.33 -1.98
C PHE A 272 -17.57 35.58 -1.19
N GLY A 273 -16.31 36.03 -1.26
CA GLY A 273 -15.23 35.55 -0.41
C GLY A 273 -15.52 35.69 1.09
N GLU A 274 -16.12 36.81 1.53
CA GLU A 274 -16.52 37.04 2.93
C GLU A 274 -17.67 36.12 3.37
N TYR A 275 -18.65 35.92 2.49
CA TYR A 275 -19.72 34.95 2.71
C TYR A 275 -19.14 33.54 2.95
N LEU A 276 -18.22 33.10 2.07
CA LEU A 276 -17.56 31.80 2.18
C LEU A 276 -16.69 31.70 3.44
N GLN A 277 -15.97 32.78 3.79
CA GLN A 277 -15.12 32.80 4.99
C GLN A 277 -15.94 32.61 6.26
N LYS A 278 -17.08 33.31 6.39
CA LYS A 278 -18.00 33.15 7.53
C LYS A 278 -18.54 31.71 7.61
N ARG A 279 -18.88 31.13 6.46
CA ARG A 279 -19.43 29.77 6.36
C ARG A 279 -18.40 28.69 6.69
N LEU A 280 -17.18 28.81 6.17
CA LEU A 280 -16.12 27.80 6.29
C LEU A 280 -15.21 28.00 7.50
N ARG A 281 -15.24 29.16 8.15
CA ARG A 281 -14.51 29.50 9.38
C ARG A 281 -12.99 29.28 9.29
N TRP A 282 -12.37 29.61 8.16
CA TRP A 282 -10.90 29.58 8.04
C TRP A 282 -10.26 30.87 8.55
N SER A 283 -9.02 30.78 9.06
CA SER A 283 -8.37 31.84 9.84
C SER A 283 -7.21 32.57 9.15
N SER A 284 -6.64 32.05 8.05
CA SER A 284 -5.51 32.70 7.36
C SER A 284 -5.98 33.83 6.44
N VAL A 285 -5.75 35.09 6.86
CA VAL A 285 -6.05 36.30 6.08
C VAL A 285 -4.85 37.25 5.97
N ASP A 286 -3.75 36.97 6.67
CA ASP A 286 -2.58 37.85 6.68
C ASP A 286 -1.87 37.84 5.33
N VAL A 287 -1.84 39.01 4.68
CA VAL A 287 -1.18 39.21 3.39
C VAL A 287 0.34 39.16 3.59
N PRO A 288 1.11 38.52 2.68
CA PRO A 288 2.57 38.53 2.71
C PRO A 288 3.14 39.95 2.74
N GLU A 289 4.32 40.11 3.35
CA GLU A 289 4.99 41.41 3.42
C GLU A 289 5.37 41.91 2.01
N ILE A 290 5.06 43.18 1.73
CA ILE A 290 5.35 43.78 0.44
C ILE A 290 6.85 44.08 0.35
N VAL A 291 7.46 43.59 -0.72
CA VAL A 291 8.87 43.83 -1.04
C VAL A 291 9.10 45.32 -1.34
N SER A 292 10.25 45.87 -0.95
CA SER A 292 10.60 47.28 -1.25
C SER A 292 10.74 47.56 -2.76
N ALA A 293 10.53 48.81 -3.19
CA ALA A 293 10.63 49.19 -4.60
C ALA A 293 11.99 48.86 -5.24
N GLU A 294 13.10 49.07 -4.49
CA GLU A 294 14.45 48.74 -4.94
C GLU A 294 14.63 47.23 -5.15
N GLU A 295 14.12 46.44 -4.22
CA GLU A 295 14.18 44.99 -4.27
C GLU A 295 13.26 44.43 -5.37
N PHE A 296 12.08 45.01 -5.59
CA PHE A 296 11.20 44.68 -6.71
C PHE A 296 11.88 44.95 -8.06
N ALA A 297 12.47 46.14 -8.24
CA ALA A 297 13.18 46.49 -9.47
C ALA A 297 14.34 45.55 -9.75
N ARG A 298 15.10 45.16 -8.72
CA ARG A 298 16.16 44.15 -8.81
C ARG A 298 15.60 42.79 -9.28
N LEU A 299 14.55 42.30 -8.63
CA LEU A 299 13.94 41.00 -8.94
C LEU A 299 13.25 40.96 -10.31
N ALA A 300 12.65 42.07 -10.75
CA ALA A 300 11.97 42.17 -12.05
C ALA A 300 12.96 42.20 -13.24
N GLN A 301 14.13 42.82 -13.06
CA GLN A 301 15.16 42.94 -14.11
C GLN A 301 16.10 41.72 -14.21
N GLU A 302 16.23 40.90 -13.15
CA GLU A 302 17.14 39.75 -13.13
C GLU A 302 16.70 38.61 -14.07
N LYS A 303 17.34 38.53 -15.25
CA LYS A 303 16.96 37.57 -16.31
C LYS A 303 17.33 36.09 -16.07
N ARG A 304 18.13 35.71 -15.06
CA ARG A 304 18.45 34.29 -14.71
C ARG A 304 19.57 34.27 -13.65
N HIS A 305 19.29 34.10 -12.36
CA HIS A 305 20.29 33.62 -11.38
C HIS A 305 19.64 32.82 -10.23
N ARG A 306 20.45 31.92 -9.65
CA ARG A 306 20.10 30.78 -8.76
C ARG A 306 19.78 31.17 -7.30
N GLY A 307 19.30 32.40 -7.04
CA GLY A 307 18.99 32.91 -5.70
C GLY A 307 17.52 32.73 -5.28
N ARG A 308 17.25 32.89 -3.97
CA ARG A 308 15.93 32.80 -3.33
C ARG A 308 15.00 33.93 -3.83
N ARG A 309 14.29 33.68 -4.94
CA ARG A 309 13.28 34.61 -5.49
C ARG A 309 12.08 34.73 -4.55
N ASP A 310 11.54 35.94 -4.43
CA ASP A 310 10.19 36.14 -3.90
C ASP A 310 9.16 35.55 -4.88
N GLU A 311 8.33 34.61 -4.41
CA GLU A 311 7.36 33.87 -5.23
C GLU A 311 6.27 34.79 -5.80
N TRP A 312 5.90 35.84 -5.06
CA TRP A 312 4.85 36.78 -5.45
C TRP A 312 5.32 37.79 -6.47
N VAL A 313 6.54 38.31 -6.31
CA VAL A 313 7.16 39.18 -7.33
C VAL A 313 7.31 38.43 -8.66
N THR A 314 7.78 37.18 -8.60
CA THR A 314 7.92 36.33 -9.80
C THR A 314 6.57 36.13 -10.50
N ARG A 315 5.52 35.75 -9.76
CA ARG A 315 4.17 35.59 -10.31
C ARG A 315 3.61 36.86 -10.94
N PHE A 316 3.84 38.02 -10.32
CA PHE A 316 3.39 39.29 -10.88
C PHE A 316 4.10 39.62 -12.20
N VAL A 317 5.42 39.44 -12.24
CA VAL A 317 6.23 39.66 -13.45
C VAL A 317 5.81 38.71 -14.58
N ASP A 318 5.54 37.44 -14.27
CA ASP A 318 5.06 36.47 -15.26
C ASP A 318 3.66 36.84 -15.76
N LEU A 319 2.75 37.23 -14.86
CA LEU A 319 1.42 37.75 -15.22
C LEU A 319 1.49 38.95 -16.17
N GLU A 320 2.37 39.92 -15.87
CA GLU A 320 2.57 41.10 -16.72
C GLU A 320 3.13 40.73 -18.08
N ARG A 321 4.06 39.77 -18.15
CA ARG A 321 4.60 39.28 -19.43
C ARG A 321 3.55 38.57 -20.28
N ASP A 322 2.76 37.69 -19.68
CA ASP A 322 1.70 36.97 -20.40
C ASP A 322 0.63 37.92 -20.93
N MET A 323 0.27 38.96 -20.15
CA MET A 323 -0.67 39.99 -20.58
C MET A 323 -0.07 40.94 -21.61
N ALA A 324 1.23 41.27 -21.50
CA ALA A 324 1.93 42.08 -22.48
C ALA A 324 2.02 41.39 -23.85
N GLU A 325 2.22 40.07 -23.86
CA GLU A 325 2.16 39.23 -25.06
C GLU A 325 0.79 39.30 -25.73
N LEU A 326 -0.29 39.16 -24.94
CA LEU A 326 -1.68 39.29 -25.43
C LEU A 326 -2.00 40.67 -26.00
N ALA A 327 -1.56 41.73 -25.32
CA ALA A 327 -1.79 43.11 -25.73
C ALA A 327 -0.78 43.62 -26.79
N ALA A 328 0.16 42.78 -27.23
CA ALA A 328 1.24 43.12 -28.16
C ALA A 328 2.05 44.37 -27.73
N ILE A 329 2.34 44.47 -26.41
CA ILE A 329 3.14 45.56 -25.81
C ILE A 329 4.45 45.02 -25.23
N GLU A 330 5.44 45.90 -25.01
CA GLU A 330 6.68 45.51 -24.34
C GLU A 330 6.46 45.42 -22.82
N PRO A 331 6.76 44.27 -22.17
CA PRO A 331 6.58 44.11 -20.72
C PRO A 331 7.59 44.95 -19.92
N LEU A 332 7.23 45.34 -18.69
CA LEU A 332 8.10 46.05 -17.73
C LEU A 332 8.66 47.38 -18.25
N THR A 333 7.88 48.11 -19.07
CA THR A 333 8.30 49.41 -19.65
C THR A 333 8.47 50.50 -18.60
N ASP A 334 7.59 50.52 -17.59
CA ASP A 334 7.59 51.46 -16.45
C ASP A 334 7.59 50.67 -15.13
N LEU A 335 8.76 50.58 -14.49
CA LEU A 335 8.93 49.82 -13.25
C LEU A 335 8.24 50.47 -12.04
N ASP A 336 8.04 51.78 -12.05
CA ASP A 336 7.33 52.47 -10.98
C ASP A 336 5.82 52.18 -11.07
N ASP A 337 5.28 52.12 -12.30
CA ASP A 337 3.92 51.65 -12.56
C ASP A 337 3.75 50.16 -12.20
N SER A 338 4.66 49.29 -12.65
CA SER A 338 4.65 47.86 -12.30
C SER A 338 4.72 47.65 -10.79
N TYR A 339 5.55 48.40 -10.05
CA TYR A 339 5.62 48.32 -8.60
C TYR A 339 4.32 48.75 -7.92
N ARG A 340 3.71 49.85 -8.39
CA ARG A 340 2.40 50.30 -7.88
C ARG A 340 1.33 49.22 -8.11
N ARG A 341 1.24 48.68 -9.31
CA ARG A 341 0.30 47.59 -9.65
C ARG A 341 0.55 46.34 -8.80
N TYR A 342 1.81 45.96 -8.57
CA TYR A 342 2.18 44.86 -7.68
C TYR A 342 1.68 45.06 -6.24
N THR A 343 1.87 46.26 -5.67
CA THR A 343 1.45 46.57 -4.30
C THR A 343 -0.06 46.46 -4.10
N GLU A 344 -0.85 46.77 -5.14
CA GLU A 344 -2.31 46.64 -5.12
C GLU A 344 -2.79 45.22 -5.47
N TRP A 345 -2.08 44.53 -6.35
CA TRP A 345 -2.40 43.18 -6.80
C TRP A 345 -2.19 42.13 -5.71
N LEU A 346 -1.09 42.23 -4.94
CA LEU A 346 -0.71 41.20 -3.95
C LEU A 346 -1.82 40.90 -2.92
N PRO A 347 -2.44 41.89 -2.25
CA PRO A 347 -3.54 41.63 -1.32
C PRO A 347 -4.74 40.92 -1.98
N PHE A 348 -5.09 41.31 -3.21
CA PHE A 348 -6.19 40.70 -3.96
C PHE A 348 -5.87 39.28 -4.38
N ALA A 349 -4.71 39.06 -5.01
CA ALA A 349 -4.28 37.75 -5.51
C ALA A 349 -4.11 36.74 -4.37
N TYR A 350 -3.56 37.19 -3.23
CA TYR A 350 -3.47 36.38 -2.03
C TYR A 350 -4.85 35.95 -1.53
N ARG A 351 -5.79 36.90 -1.41
CA ARG A 351 -7.16 36.62 -0.96
C ARG A 351 -7.90 35.68 -1.92
N ALA A 352 -7.77 35.88 -3.23
CA ALA A 352 -8.34 34.99 -4.24
C ALA A 352 -7.79 33.55 -4.15
N GLN A 353 -6.48 33.41 -3.92
CA GLN A 353 -5.85 32.11 -3.68
C GLN A 353 -6.36 31.44 -2.40
N GLN A 354 -6.49 32.18 -1.29
CA GLN A 354 -7.01 31.63 -0.03
C GLN A 354 -8.46 31.15 -0.17
N ILE A 355 -9.33 31.92 -0.82
CA ILE A 355 -10.72 31.51 -1.09
C ILE A 355 -10.72 30.21 -1.90
N THR A 356 -9.94 30.15 -2.97
CA THR A 356 -9.85 28.96 -3.83
C THR A 356 -9.38 27.73 -3.05
N LEU A 357 -8.34 27.88 -2.22
CA LEU A 357 -7.80 26.79 -1.41
C LEU A 357 -8.79 26.31 -0.36
N ALA A 358 -9.47 27.22 0.34
CA ALA A 358 -10.44 26.88 1.37
C ALA A 358 -11.67 26.15 0.79
N VAL A 359 -12.22 26.63 -0.33
CA VAL A 359 -13.34 25.98 -1.02
C VAL A 359 -12.90 24.63 -1.59
N SER A 360 -11.71 24.55 -2.19
CA SER A 360 -11.16 23.28 -2.70
C SER A 360 -11.00 22.26 -1.59
N GLN A 361 -10.51 22.69 -0.42
CA GLN A 361 -10.34 21.85 0.74
C GLN A 361 -11.69 21.34 1.24
N ASP A 362 -12.69 22.21 1.40
CA ASP A 362 -14.00 21.82 1.92
C ASP A 362 -14.75 20.87 0.97
N LEU A 363 -14.77 21.19 -0.32
CA LEU A 363 -15.40 20.40 -1.39
C LEU A 363 -14.56 19.19 -1.84
N ASP A 364 -13.40 18.96 -1.24
CA ASP A 364 -12.50 17.85 -1.58
C ASP A 364 -12.09 17.84 -3.08
N TYR A 365 -12.04 19.03 -3.70
CA TYR A 365 -11.73 19.28 -5.11
C TYR A 365 -10.22 19.20 -5.40
N GLN A 366 -9.86 18.52 -6.49
CA GLN A 366 -8.50 18.08 -6.77
C GLN A 366 -8.26 18.10 -8.28
N PRO A 367 -7.75 19.21 -8.84
CA PRO A 367 -7.47 19.28 -10.26
C PRO A 367 -6.27 18.38 -10.59
N ILE A 368 -6.37 17.60 -11.66
CA ILE A 368 -5.20 16.93 -12.25
C ILE A 368 -4.92 17.54 -13.62
N ILE A 369 -3.67 17.95 -13.83
CA ILE A 369 -3.21 18.60 -15.05
C ILE A 369 -2.23 17.65 -15.72
N VAL A 370 -2.66 16.97 -16.78
CA VAL A 370 -1.92 15.85 -17.41
C VAL A 370 -0.74 16.32 -18.29
N THR A 371 -0.54 17.63 -18.42
CA THR A 371 0.60 18.21 -19.14
C THR A 371 1.76 18.56 -18.20
N ASP A 372 2.96 18.18 -18.61
CA ASP A 372 4.20 18.43 -17.89
C ASP A 372 4.81 19.81 -18.20
N LYS A 373 4.30 20.50 -19.22
CA LYS A 373 4.65 21.86 -19.61
C LYS A 373 3.45 22.79 -19.35
N PRO A 374 3.67 24.06 -18.94
CA PRO A 374 2.62 25.06 -18.95
C PRO A 374 2.09 25.21 -20.39
N VAL A 375 0.89 24.69 -20.68
CA VAL A 375 0.32 24.79 -22.02
C VAL A 375 -0.37 26.15 -22.13
N SER A 376 0.43 27.16 -22.44
CA SER A 376 -0.10 28.46 -22.79
C SER A 376 -0.49 28.46 -24.26
N ILE A 377 -1.76 28.75 -24.57
CA ILE A 377 -2.21 29.00 -25.95
C ILE A 377 -1.45 30.21 -26.55
N LEU A 378 -0.81 31.03 -25.70
CA LEU A 378 -0.03 32.19 -26.10
C LEU A 378 1.33 31.81 -26.70
N HIS A 379 1.91 30.68 -26.29
CA HIS A 379 3.23 30.26 -26.74
C HIS A 379 3.07 29.24 -27.87
N SER A 380 3.52 29.59 -29.08
CA SER A 380 3.37 28.80 -30.32
C SER A 380 4.09 27.45 -30.35
N ASP A 381 4.85 27.10 -29.32
CA ASP A 381 5.74 25.94 -29.29
C ASP A 381 5.10 24.64 -28.78
N ASP A 382 3.84 24.65 -28.34
CA ASP A 382 3.17 23.47 -27.75
C ASP A 382 2.18 22.78 -28.71
N ALA A 383 2.71 21.93 -29.60
CA ALA A 383 1.92 21.10 -30.53
C ALA A 383 0.87 20.18 -29.86
N LEU A 384 1.06 19.86 -28.57
CA LEU A 384 0.13 19.05 -27.77
C LEU A 384 -1.15 19.82 -27.37
N ALA A 385 -1.11 21.15 -27.31
CA ALA A 385 -2.26 22.00 -27.01
C ALA A 385 -3.30 21.94 -28.14
N LEU A 386 -2.80 22.01 -29.38
CA LEU A 386 -3.59 21.99 -30.61
C LEU A 386 -4.17 20.59 -30.89
N GLN A 387 -3.44 19.52 -30.60
CA GLN A 387 -3.98 18.15 -30.72
C GLN A 387 -5.14 17.86 -29.75
N ASN A 388 -5.14 18.44 -28.54
CA ASN A 388 -6.23 18.27 -27.58
C ASN A 388 -7.50 19.06 -27.93
N LEU A 389 -7.43 20.03 -28.85
CA LEU A 389 -8.57 20.84 -29.32
C LEU A 389 -9.40 20.15 -30.42
N GLU A 390 -8.80 19.23 -31.19
CA GLU A 390 -9.45 18.60 -32.35
C GLU A 390 -10.16 17.27 -32.04
N GLU A 391 -9.87 16.62 -30.90
CA GLU A 391 -10.49 15.36 -30.53
C GLU A 391 -11.21 15.44 -29.17
N ASP A 392 -12.54 15.22 -29.19
CA ASP A 392 -13.42 15.10 -28.01
C ASP A 392 -13.13 13.76 -27.29
N VAL A 393 -11.96 13.63 -26.66
CA VAL A 393 -11.45 12.33 -26.20
C VAL A 393 -11.95 12.00 -24.78
N PRO A 394 -12.66 10.88 -24.58
CA PRO A 394 -12.90 10.32 -23.25
C PRO A 394 -11.67 9.53 -22.79
N GLY A 395 -10.99 9.97 -21.72
CA GLY A 395 -9.83 9.25 -21.16
C GLY A 395 -8.53 9.42 -21.95
N PRO A 396 -7.43 8.69 -21.63
CA PRO A 396 -6.21 8.74 -22.44
C PRO A 396 -6.55 8.38 -23.88
N VAL A 397 -6.06 9.17 -24.83
CA VAL A 397 -6.28 9.01 -26.28
C VAL A 397 -5.79 7.63 -26.69
N VAL A 398 -6.75 6.72 -26.85
CA VAL A 398 -6.63 5.58 -27.75
C VAL A 398 -6.94 6.18 -29.10
N GLU A 399 -5.95 6.28 -29.99
CA GLU A 399 -6.19 6.53 -31.41
C GLU A 399 -7.35 5.63 -31.83
N ALA A 400 -8.48 6.24 -32.18
CA ALA A 400 -9.67 5.51 -32.58
C ALA A 400 -9.36 4.89 -33.96
N LEU A 401 -8.74 3.71 -33.94
CA LEU A 401 -8.64 2.85 -35.10
C LEU A 401 -10.04 2.76 -35.72
N GLY A 402 -10.13 3.19 -36.99
CA GLY A 402 -11.35 3.13 -37.79
C GLY A 402 -12.04 1.77 -37.71
N PRO A 403 -13.31 1.65 -38.15
CA PRO A 403 -14.19 0.53 -37.83
C PRO A 403 -13.55 -0.81 -38.27
N ARG A 404 -12.87 -1.48 -37.33
CA ARG A 404 -12.28 -2.80 -37.51
C ARG A 404 -12.75 -3.71 -36.38
N ASP A 405 -13.48 -4.73 -36.82
CA ASP A 405 -13.79 -5.99 -36.17
C ASP A 405 -13.80 -5.98 -34.63
N ARG A 406 -14.98 -5.67 -34.09
CA ARG A 406 -15.43 -6.24 -32.81
C ARG A 406 -15.65 -7.75 -32.95
N GLY A 407 -14.59 -8.47 -33.31
CA GLY A 407 -14.55 -9.93 -33.35
C GLY A 407 -14.59 -10.47 -31.93
N ALA A 408 -15.79 -10.87 -31.50
CA ALA A 408 -16.08 -12.04 -30.67
C ALA A 408 -15.02 -12.56 -29.67
N ARG A 409 -14.34 -11.71 -28.89
CA ARG A 409 -13.75 -12.18 -27.63
C ARG A 409 -14.88 -12.43 -26.64
N SER A 410 -15.22 -13.71 -26.48
CA SER A 410 -16.27 -14.22 -25.60
C SER A 410 -16.14 -13.62 -24.19
N ARG A 411 -17.26 -13.38 -23.49
CA ARG A 411 -17.24 -12.93 -22.08
C ARG A 411 -16.33 -13.80 -21.20
N LEU A 412 -16.16 -15.07 -21.56
CA LEU A 412 -15.26 -16.03 -20.92
C LEU A 412 -13.80 -15.60 -21.02
N SER A 413 -13.31 -15.21 -22.21
CA SER A 413 -11.91 -14.76 -22.37
C SER A 413 -11.59 -13.50 -21.55
N ARG A 414 -12.53 -12.56 -21.43
CA ARG A 414 -12.37 -11.38 -20.57
C ARG A 414 -12.37 -11.73 -19.08
N TRP A 415 -13.19 -12.69 -18.68
CA TRP A 415 -13.22 -13.18 -17.31
C TRP A 415 -11.94 -13.96 -16.97
N GLU A 416 -11.43 -14.78 -17.90
CA GLU A 416 -10.15 -15.48 -17.76
C GLU A 416 -9.00 -14.49 -17.61
N THR A 417 -8.89 -13.47 -18.46
CA THR A 417 -7.84 -12.44 -18.32
C THR A 417 -7.97 -11.66 -17.01
N PHE A 418 -9.21 -11.36 -16.57
CA PHE A 418 -9.45 -10.69 -15.29
C PHE A 418 -9.02 -11.56 -14.11
N VAL A 419 -9.40 -12.85 -14.11
CA VAL A 419 -9.01 -13.81 -13.08
C VAL A 419 -7.49 -14.01 -13.10
N ASP A 420 -6.87 -14.11 -14.26
CA ASP A 420 -5.41 -14.29 -14.39
C ASP A 420 -4.65 -13.08 -13.84
N GLN A 421 -5.09 -11.86 -14.13
CA GLN A 421 -4.55 -10.62 -13.55
C GLN A 421 -4.75 -10.55 -12.02
N HIS A 422 -5.93 -10.91 -11.51
CA HIS A 422 -6.20 -10.82 -10.07
C HIS A 422 -5.53 -11.94 -9.27
N VAL A 423 -5.46 -13.15 -9.83
CA VAL A 423 -4.82 -14.29 -9.15
C VAL A 423 -3.31 -14.19 -9.23
N SER A 424 -2.71 -13.68 -10.33
CA SER A 424 -1.27 -13.44 -10.41
C SER A 424 -0.78 -12.40 -9.39
N LEU A 425 -1.59 -11.38 -9.08
CA LEU A 425 -1.32 -10.41 -8.00
C LEU A 425 -1.24 -11.07 -6.61
N VAL A 426 -2.07 -12.09 -6.39
CA VAL A 426 -2.13 -12.81 -5.11
C VAL A 426 -1.06 -13.91 -5.07
N ASP A 427 -0.98 -14.74 -6.12
CA ASP A 427 -0.14 -15.92 -6.28
C ASP A 427 0.60 -15.91 -7.63
N PRO A 428 1.79 -15.29 -7.70
CA PRO A 428 2.50 -15.12 -8.96
C PRO A 428 2.81 -16.46 -9.65
N GLY A 429 2.38 -16.56 -10.91
CA GLY A 429 2.53 -17.76 -11.74
C GLY A 429 1.87 -19.03 -11.19
N TYR A 430 0.87 -18.88 -10.32
CA TYR A 430 0.10 -19.97 -9.69
C TYR A 430 0.95 -20.95 -8.88
N ALA A 431 2.07 -20.48 -8.31
CA ALA A 431 3.01 -21.35 -7.61
C ALA A 431 2.36 -22.07 -6.42
N ARG A 432 1.65 -21.34 -5.56
CA ARG A 432 0.99 -21.91 -4.37
C ARG A 432 -0.25 -22.72 -4.77
N LEU A 433 -1.01 -22.25 -5.76
CA LEU A 433 -2.18 -22.95 -6.29
C LEU A 433 -1.78 -24.33 -6.85
N ARG A 434 -0.70 -24.39 -7.65
CA ARG A 434 -0.19 -25.66 -8.17
C ARG A 434 0.36 -26.55 -7.08
N ALA A 435 1.11 -26.01 -6.11
CA ALA A 435 1.62 -26.80 -4.99
C ALA A 435 0.49 -27.42 -4.16
N ALA A 436 -0.55 -26.64 -3.85
CA ALA A 436 -1.74 -27.11 -3.15
C ALA A 436 -2.53 -28.13 -3.99
N GLY A 437 -2.72 -27.85 -5.28
CA GLY A 437 -3.38 -28.77 -6.22
C GLY A 437 -2.67 -30.11 -6.33
N ARG A 438 -1.32 -30.13 -6.45
CA ARG A 438 -0.53 -31.37 -6.42
C ARG A 438 -0.71 -32.13 -5.12
N SER A 439 -0.73 -31.44 -3.98
CA SER A 439 -0.87 -32.09 -2.67
C SER A 439 -2.23 -32.79 -2.54
N VAL A 440 -3.32 -32.13 -2.96
CA VAL A 440 -4.67 -32.71 -2.97
C VAL A 440 -4.76 -33.85 -3.97
N LEU A 441 -4.34 -33.64 -5.21
CA LEU A 441 -4.42 -34.66 -6.26
C LEU A 441 -3.56 -35.90 -5.91
N ALA A 442 -2.38 -35.71 -5.30
CA ALA A 442 -1.53 -36.83 -4.89
C ALA A 442 -2.17 -37.60 -3.75
N ALA A 443 -2.72 -36.90 -2.76
CA ALA A 443 -3.42 -37.52 -1.64
C ALA A 443 -4.65 -38.29 -2.13
N SER A 444 -5.50 -37.67 -2.96
CA SER A 444 -6.70 -38.31 -3.51
C SER A 444 -6.36 -39.49 -4.42
N ALA A 445 -5.37 -39.36 -5.32
CA ALA A 445 -4.95 -40.45 -6.19
C ALA A 445 -4.37 -41.63 -5.41
N ALA A 446 -3.59 -41.37 -4.35
CA ALA A 446 -3.08 -42.40 -3.45
C ALA A 446 -4.22 -43.13 -2.72
N VAL A 447 -5.17 -42.40 -2.12
CA VAL A 447 -6.32 -42.99 -1.42
C VAL A 447 -7.17 -43.83 -2.37
N VAL A 448 -7.54 -43.29 -3.53
CA VAL A 448 -8.38 -44.00 -4.51
C VAL A 448 -7.68 -45.25 -5.06
N SER A 449 -6.40 -45.14 -5.42
CA SER A 449 -5.65 -46.29 -5.93
C SER A 449 -5.50 -47.39 -4.88
N LEU A 450 -5.22 -47.01 -3.62
CA LEU A 450 -5.09 -47.97 -2.52
C LEU A 450 -6.43 -48.60 -2.16
N TYR A 451 -7.51 -47.84 -2.15
CA TYR A 451 -8.86 -48.34 -1.92
C TYR A 451 -9.21 -49.46 -2.91
N PHE A 452 -9.09 -49.20 -4.22
CA PHE A 452 -9.36 -50.21 -5.25
C PHE A 452 -8.38 -51.39 -5.20
N LEU A 453 -7.10 -51.15 -4.90
CA LEU A 453 -6.11 -52.22 -4.76
C LEU A 453 -6.48 -53.18 -3.63
N PHE A 454 -6.87 -52.65 -2.47
CA PHE A 454 -7.20 -53.49 -1.31
C PHE A 454 -8.55 -54.18 -1.46
N GLU A 455 -9.54 -53.50 -2.04
CA GLU A 455 -10.83 -54.09 -2.41
C GLU A 455 -10.66 -55.26 -3.38
N ALA A 456 -9.80 -55.13 -4.39
CA ALA A 456 -9.46 -56.22 -5.31
C ALA A 456 -8.77 -57.42 -4.63
N THR A 457 -8.08 -57.20 -3.51
CA THR A 457 -7.45 -58.27 -2.71
C THR A 457 -8.34 -58.83 -1.61
N GLY A 458 -9.58 -58.35 -1.47
CA GLY A 458 -10.51 -58.77 -0.42
C GLY A 458 -10.07 -58.37 1.00
N ARG A 459 -9.22 -57.34 1.15
CA ARG A 459 -8.75 -56.83 2.44
C ARG A 459 -9.38 -55.48 2.74
N ASP A 460 -9.69 -55.22 4.01
CA ASP A 460 -10.09 -53.88 4.43
C ASP A 460 -8.91 -52.91 4.31
N GLY A 461 -9.04 -51.94 3.40
CA GLY A 461 -7.95 -51.10 2.93
C GLY A 461 -8.05 -49.63 3.32
N MET A 462 -9.10 -49.22 4.03
CA MET A 462 -9.37 -47.79 4.21
C MET A 462 -8.31 -47.09 5.08
N GLN A 463 -7.87 -47.72 6.17
CA GLN A 463 -6.84 -47.16 7.05
C GLN A 463 -5.45 -47.05 6.36
N PRO A 464 -4.93 -48.09 5.67
CA PRO A 464 -3.74 -47.96 4.83
C PRO A 464 -3.88 -46.93 3.70
N ALA A 465 -5.07 -46.82 3.07
CA ALA A 465 -5.32 -45.83 2.02
C ALA A 465 -5.19 -44.39 2.55
N MET A 466 -5.76 -44.11 3.73
CA MET A 466 -5.63 -42.80 4.39
C MET A 466 -4.19 -42.48 4.79
N PHE A 467 -3.45 -43.46 5.32
CA PHE A 467 -2.02 -43.30 5.59
C PHE A 467 -1.25 -42.95 4.31
N GLY A 468 -1.54 -43.64 3.20
CA GLY A 468 -1.00 -43.33 1.89
C GLY A 468 -1.33 -41.90 1.44
N GLY A 469 -2.59 -41.47 1.56
CA GLY A 469 -2.99 -40.09 1.25
C GLY A 469 -2.22 -39.04 2.04
N PHE A 470 -2.02 -39.27 3.34
CA PHE A 470 -1.24 -38.39 4.21
C PHE A 470 0.25 -38.35 3.84
N VAL A 471 0.86 -39.52 3.57
CA VAL A 471 2.25 -39.62 3.11
C VAL A 471 2.44 -38.91 1.76
N ALA A 472 1.48 -39.02 0.84
CA ALA A 472 1.51 -38.30 -0.44
C ALA A 472 1.47 -36.78 -0.25
N MET A 473 0.59 -36.28 0.65
CA MET A 473 0.53 -34.86 1.01
C MET A 473 1.87 -34.37 1.60
N LEU A 474 2.51 -35.12 2.50
CA LEU A 474 3.79 -34.72 3.05
C LEU A 474 4.92 -34.73 2.00
N SER A 475 4.90 -35.73 1.11
CA SER A 475 5.93 -35.95 0.11
C SER A 475 5.92 -34.89 -1.00
N THR A 476 4.74 -34.41 -1.38
CA THR A 476 4.60 -33.37 -2.41
C THR A 476 5.25 -32.04 -2.03
N GLY A 477 5.34 -31.73 -0.73
CA GLY A 477 5.90 -30.47 -0.23
C GLY A 477 7.43 -30.42 -0.06
N ILE A 478 8.15 -31.48 -0.41
CA ILE A 478 9.60 -31.59 -0.15
C ILE A 478 10.37 -31.12 -1.39
N SER A 479 10.76 -29.85 -1.40
CA SER A 479 11.54 -29.22 -2.47
C SER A 479 12.70 -28.42 -1.87
N VAL A 480 13.71 -29.17 -1.38
CA VAL A 480 14.74 -28.63 -0.47
C VAL A 480 16.10 -28.50 -1.14
N ASP A 481 16.36 -29.34 -2.14
CA ASP A 481 17.59 -29.26 -2.94
C ASP A 481 17.49 -28.15 -3.98
N LYS A 482 18.64 -27.49 -4.22
CA LYS A 482 18.77 -26.44 -5.23
C LYS A 482 18.60 -27.00 -6.66
N THR A 483 18.97 -28.26 -6.90
CA THR A 483 18.93 -28.88 -8.23
C THR A 483 17.71 -29.77 -8.41
N LEU A 484 17.15 -29.81 -9.63
CA LEU A 484 16.05 -30.71 -9.99
C LEU A 484 16.42 -32.19 -9.78
N ARG A 485 17.66 -32.57 -10.11
CA ARG A 485 18.18 -33.93 -9.87
C ARG A 485 18.21 -34.24 -8.36
N GLY A 486 18.68 -33.30 -7.54
CA GLY A 486 18.67 -33.45 -6.08
C GLY A 486 17.27 -33.64 -5.52
N ARG A 487 16.30 -32.82 -5.97
CA ARG A 487 14.89 -32.95 -5.55
C ARG A 487 14.30 -34.32 -5.89
N LYS A 488 14.53 -34.82 -7.11
CA LYS A 488 14.08 -36.16 -7.54
C LYS A 488 14.67 -37.27 -6.66
N ILE A 489 15.98 -37.19 -6.37
CA ILE A 489 16.66 -38.15 -5.50
C ILE A 489 16.06 -38.11 -4.09
N THR A 490 15.89 -36.92 -3.53
CA THR A 490 15.32 -36.75 -2.18
C THR A 490 13.87 -37.26 -2.10
N SER A 491 13.06 -37.07 -3.15
CA SER A 491 11.71 -37.62 -3.21
C SER A 491 11.68 -39.16 -3.20
N ILE A 492 12.61 -39.82 -3.90
CA ILE A 492 12.70 -41.28 -3.91
C ILE A 492 13.28 -41.80 -2.59
N LEU A 493 14.27 -41.10 -2.04
CA LEU A 493 14.94 -41.47 -0.81
C LEU A 493 13.99 -41.53 0.41
N LEU A 494 12.84 -40.86 0.37
CA LEU A 494 11.79 -40.90 1.40
C LEU A 494 11.22 -42.28 1.70
N ILE A 495 11.24 -43.19 0.72
CA ILE A 495 10.70 -44.54 0.90
C ILE A 495 11.45 -45.25 2.03
N VAL A 496 12.79 -45.16 2.03
CA VAL A 496 13.65 -45.87 2.98
C VAL A 496 13.34 -45.51 4.44
N PRO A 497 13.42 -44.23 4.87
CA PRO A 497 13.19 -43.90 6.27
C PRO A 497 11.71 -44.05 6.67
N ILE A 498 10.74 -43.86 5.77
CA ILE A 498 9.31 -44.09 6.09
C ILE A 498 9.04 -45.58 6.31
N SER A 499 9.54 -46.45 5.43
CA SER A 499 9.42 -47.91 5.60
C SER A 499 10.10 -48.38 6.88
N LEU A 500 11.27 -47.82 7.20
CA LEU A 500 12.00 -48.15 8.43
C LEU A 500 11.19 -47.80 9.69
N VAL A 501 10.61 -46.60 9.77
CA VAL A 501 9.84 -46.21 10.96
C VAL A 501 8.48 -46.91 11.06
N VAL A 502 7.87 -47.32 9.95
CA VAL A 502 6.67 -48.17 9.96
C VAL A 502 7.00 -49.56 10.53
N ALA A 503 8.10 -50.17 10.07
CA ALA A 503 8.53 -51.48 10.58
C ALA A 503 8.94 -51.43 12.06
N LEU A 504 9.75 -50.44 12.45
CA LEU A 504 10.16 -50.25 13.86
C LEU A 504 8.96 -49.90 14.75
N GLY A 505 8.01 -49.11 14.26
CA GLY A 505 6.79 -48.77 14.98
C GLY A 505 5.90 -49.99 15.25
N ALA A 506 5.78 -50.90 14.28
CA ALA A 506 5.02 -52.14 14.46
C ALA A 506 5.74 -53.17 15.36
N LEU A 507 7.07 -53.17 15.39
CA LEU A 507 7.86 -54.05 16.28
C LEU A 507 7.71 -53.65 17.75
N VAL A 508 7.53 -52.36 17.99
CA VAL A 508 7.62 -51.74 19.31
C VAL A 508 6.23 -51.45 19.90
N SER A 509 5.16 -51.60 19.11
CA SER A 509 3.79 -51.20 19.44
C SER A 509 3.22 -51.85 20.71
N ASP A 510 3.67 -53.05 21.08
CA ASP A 510 3.24 -53.77 22.28
C ASP A 510 3.89 -53.25 23.57
N SER A 511 4.94 -52.42 23.46
CA SER A 511 5.71 -51.92 24.60
C SER A 511 5.74 -50.38 24.66
N PRO A 512 5.02 -49.77 25.62
CA PRO A 512 4.98 -48.31 25.76
C PRO A 512 6.37 -47.69 25.96
N ALA A 513 7.25 -48.35 26.73
CA ALA A 513 8.59 -47.85 27.02
C ALA A 513 9.48 -47.74 25.77
N TRP A 514 9.49 -48.77 24.92
CA TRP A 514 10.27 -48.71 23.67
C TRP A 514 9.62 -47.76 22.67
N THR A 515 8.30 -47.63 22.68
CA THR A 515 7.58 -46.65 21.84
C THR A 515 8.05 -45.24 22.18
N ALA A 516 8.12 -44.93 23.48
CA ALA A 516 8.65 -43.67 23.99
C ALA A 516 10.09 -43.39 23.54
N VAL A 517 10.98 -44.38 23.71
CA VAL A 517 12.40 -44.27 23.30
C VAL A 517 12.52 -44.03 21.80
N LEU A 518 11.73 -44.74 20.99
CA LEU A 518 11.78 -44.64 19.53
C LEU A 518 11.29 -43.26 19.03
N VAL A 519 10.21 -42.71 19.61
CA VAL A 519 9.73 -41.34 19.30
C VAL A 519 10.83 -40.30 19.48
N VAL A 520 11.47 -40.29 20.65
CA VAL A 520 12.53 -39.32 20.99
C VAL A 520 13.74 -39.54 20.09
N SER A 521 14.10 -40.80 19.81
CA SER A 521 15.23 -41.15 18.95
C SER A 521 15.03 -40.68 17.51
N VAL A 522 13.85 -40.92 16.92
CA VAL A 522 13.52 -40.49 15.55
C VAL A 522 13.52 -38.96 15.45
N ALA A 523 12.94 -38.25 16.41
CA ALA A 523 12.95 -36.79 16.46
C ALA A 523 14.38 -36.23 16.51
N THR A 524 15.21 -36.79 17.39
CA THR A 524 16.59 -36.35 17.64
C THR A 524 17.49 -36.62 16.44
N LEU A 525 17.45 -37.84 15.90
CA LEU A 525 18.23 -38.25 14.73
C LEU A 525 17.84 -37.41 13.50
N GLY A 526 16.54 -37.15 13.29
CA GLY A 526 16.07 -36.33 12.18
C GLY A 526 16.66 -34.92 12.19
N VAL A 527 16.72 -34.27 13.35
CA VAL A 527 17.34 -32.93 13.48
C VAL A 527 18.86 -32.98 13.40
N TRP A 528 19.48 -33.99 14.01
CA TRP A 528 20.94 -34.15 13.99
C TRP A 528 21.49 -34.39 12.59
N LEU A 529 20.81 -35.21 11.78
CA LEU A 529 21.18 -35.46 10.38
C LEU A 529 21.11 -34.19 9.52
N GLY A 530 20.33 -33.19 9.92
CA GLY A 530 20.31 -31.86 9.28
C GLY A 530 21.68 -31.16 9.22
N ARG A 531 22.68 -31.60 10.02
CA ARG A 531 24.07 -31.12 9.90
C ARG A 531 24.71 -31.37 8.54
N PHE A 532 24.26 -32.39 7.82
CA PHE A 532 24.77 -32.77 6.49
C PHE A 532 24.10 -32.00 5.35
N GLY A 533 23.26 -31.01 5.68
CA GLY A 533 22.61 -30.12 4.73
C GLY A 533 21.08 -30.17 4.81
N PRO A 534 20.40 -29.24 4.10
CA PRO A 534 18.96 -29.06 4.20
C PRO A 534 18.13 -30.32 3.88
N ARG A 535 18.59 -31.13 2.91
CA ARG A 535 17.91 -32.37 2.49
C ARG A 535 17.66 -33.33 3.66
N TRP A 536 18.66 -33.51 4.52
CA TRP A 536 18.62 -34.47 5.60
C TRP A 536 17.73 -34.00 6.74
N GLY A 537 17.69 -32.69 6.99
CA GLY A 537 16.75 -32.10 7.93
C GLY A 537 15.29 -32.26 7.49
N ALA A 538 15.02 -32.08 6.19
CA ALA A 538 13.67 -32.25 5.65
C ALA A 538 13.20 -33.71 5.67
N LEU A 539 14.08 -34.66 5.31
CA LEU A 539 13.82 -36.09 5.43
C LEU A 539 13.50 -36.44 6.89
N GLY A 540 14.32 -35.98 7.84
CA GLY A 540 14.11 -36.21 9.27
C GLY A 540 12.75 -35.68 9.77
N GLN A 541 12.36 -34.48 9.35
CA GLN A 541 11.05 -33.90 9.70
C GLN A 541 9.88 -34.75 9.19
N VAL A 542 9.94 -35.18 7.93
CA VAL A 542 8.86 -35.96 7.32
C VAL A 542 8.78 -37.35 7.93
N THR A 543 9.92 -37.99 8.18
CA THR A 543 10.01 -39.28 8.87
C THR A 543 9.42 -39.21 10.28
N PHE A 544 9.70 -38.15 11.04
CA PHE A 544 9.11 -37.97 12.38
C PHE A 544 7.58 -37.83 12.31
N VAL A 545 7.06 -37.02 11.38
CA VAL A 545 5.61 -36.83 11.21
C VAL A 545 4.92 -38.11 10.70
N ALA A 546 5.57 -38.87 9.81
CA ALA A 546 5.07 -40.16 9.32
C ALA A 546 5.04 -41.21 10.44
N TYR A 547 6.09 -41.28 11.27
CA TYR A 547 6.14 -42.18 12.42
C TYR A 547 5.04 -41.87 13.44
N TYR A 548 4.80 -40.59 13.71
CA TYR A 548 3.67 -40.16 14.55
C TYR A 548 2.32 -40.70 14.06
N PHE A 549 2.11 -40.79 12.75
CA PHE A 549 0.88 -41.35 12.19
C PHE A 549 0.79 -42.86 12.37
N ALA A 550 1.91 -43.57 12.25
CA ALA A 550 2.00 -45.01 12.55
C ALA A 550 1.63 -45.31 14.02
N LEU A 551 2.00 -44.43 14.95
CA LEU A 551 1.61 -44.54 16.37
C LEU A 551 0.10 -44.43 16.58
N ILE A 552 -0.55 -43.49 15.89
CA ILE A 552 -2.00 -43.33 15.95
C ILE A 552 -2.68 -44.61 15.50
N LEU A 553 -2.18 -45.26 14.45
CA LEU A 553 -2.83 -46.44 13.88
C LEU A 553 -2.65 -47.73 14.70
N ARG A 554 -1.71 -47.78 15.65
CA ARG A 554 -1.35 -48.99 16.45
C ARG A 554 -1.09 -50.21 15.55
N LEU A 555 -0.11 -50.07 14.66
CA LEU A 555 0.22 -51.11 13.66
C LEU A 555 0.71 -52.41 14.31
N HIS A 556 0.24 -53.56 13.82
CA HIS A 556 0.82 -54.86 14.11
C HIS A 556 1.85 -55.27 13.05
N LEU A 557 2.73 -56.23 13.37
CA LEU A 557 3.73 -56.75 12.43
C LEU A 557 3.12 -57.32 11.14
N SER A 558 1.89 -57.83 11.18
CA SER A 558 1.14 -58.30 10.01
C SER A 558 0.84 -57.19 9.00
N ASP A 559 0.73 -55.94 9.48
CA ASP A 559 0.25 -54.82 8.68
C ASP A 559 1.40 -54.07 8.01
N VAL A 560 2.64 -54.31 8.43
CA VAL A 560 3.85 -53.62 7.93
C VAL A 560 3.92 -53.65 6.41
N LEU A 561 3.65 -54.81 5.79
CA LEU A 561 3.68 -54.92 4.34
C LEU A 561 2.61 -54.04 3.66
N LEU A 562 1.40 -53.94 4.24
CA LEU A 562 0.31 -53.11 3.72
C LEU A 562 0.63 -51.60 3.83
N TYR A 563 1.23 -51.18 4.95
CA TYR A 563 1.57 -49.78 5.17
C TYR A 563 2.83 -49.34 4.42
N VAL A 564 3.79 -50.26 4.20
CA VAL A 564 4.95 -50.02 3.33
C VAL A 564 4.53 -49.91 1.87
N THR A 565 3.62 -50.77 1.38
CA THR A 565 3.08 -50.64 0.01
C THR A 565 2.25 -49.37 -0.15
N ALA A 566 1.45 -49.00 0.86
CA ALA A 566 0.75 -47.72 0.88
C ALA A 566 1.70 -46.51 0.80
N ALA A 567 2.78 -46.49 1.59
CA ALA A 567 3.79 -45.44 1.53
C ALA A 567 4.50 -45.38 0.18
N ALA A 568 4.89 -46.53 -0.38
CA ALA A 568 5.57 -46.60 -1.67
C ALA A 568 4.68 -46.06 -2.80
N LEU A 569 3.40 -46.46 -2.83
CA LEU A 569 2.44 -45.97 -3.83
C LEU A 569 2.13 -44.48 -3.66
N ALA A 570 2.04 -44.01 -2.42
CA ALA A 570 1.86 -42.60 -2.10
C ALA A 570 3.04 -41.72 -2.59
N ILE A 571 4.27 -42.17 -2.33
CA ILE A 571 5.49 -41.48 -2.79
C ILE A 571 5.58 -41.54 -4.32
N ALA A 572 5.19 -42.65 -4.95
CA ALA A 572 5.12 -42.76 -6.40
C ALA A 572 4.13 -41.76 -7.00
N TRP A 573 2.92 -41.62 -6.44
CA TRP A 573 1.94 -40.61 -6.87
C TRP A 573 2.44 -39.18 -6.64
N ALA A 574 3.05 -38.90 -5.49
CA ALA A 574 3.67 -37.60 -5.21
C ALA A 574 4.79 -37.28 -6.22
N PHE A 575 5.62 -38.27 -6.57
CA PHE A 575 6.67 -38.13 -7.58
C PHE A 575 6.08 -37.88 -8.98
N LEU A 576 5.08 -38.66 -9.38
CA LEU A 576 4.41 -38.52 -10.67
C LEU A 576 3.77 -37.12 -10.81
N LEU A 577 3.06 -36.63 -9.78
CA LEU A 577 2.47 -35.30 -9.84
C LEU A 577 3.49 -34.17 -9.79
N ASN A 578 4.55 -34.29 -8.98
CA ASN A 578 5.58 -33.25 -8.87
C ASN A 578 6.44 -33.11 -10.13
N TYR A 579 6.71 -34.22 -10.85
CA TYR A 579 7.72 -34.23 -11.91
C TYR A 579 7.20 -34.64 -13.30
N VAL A 580 6.03 -35.29 -13.42
CA VAL A 580 5.51 -35.82 -14.70
C VAL A 580 4.20 -35.14 -15.11
N ILE A 581 3.18 -35.18 -14.25
CA ILE A 581 1.82 -34.72 -14.59
C ILE A 581 1.69 -33.20 -14.46
N LEU A 582 2.16 -32.62 -13.34
CA LEU A 582 2.09 -31.19 -13.05
C LEU A 582 3.49 -30.63 -12.73
N PRO A 583 4.49 -30.77 -13.63
CA PRO A 583 5.87 -30.37 -13.33
C PRO A 583 5.98 -28.89 -12.95
N GLU A 584 6.92 -28.56 -12.05
CA GLU A 584 7.29 -27.17 -11.80
C GLU A 584 7.86 -26.56 -13.07
N ARG A 585 7.24 -25.46 -13.53
CA ARG A 585 7.70 -24.66 -14.66
C ARG A 585 8.28 -23.35 -14.11
N PRO A 586 9.53 -23.33 -13.65
CA PRO A 586 10.13 -22.16 -13.00
C PRO A 586 10.04 -20.91 -13.90
N ARG A 587 10.25 -21.06 -15.21
CA ARG A 587 10.07 -19.97 -16.19
C ARG A 587 8.68 -19.33 -16.16
N LYS A 588 7.59 -20.12 -16.08
CA LYS A 588 6.22 -19.57 -15.99
C LYS A 588 5.95 -18.88 -14.65
N VAL A 589 6.56 -19.39 -13.58
CA VAL A 589 6.47 -18.77 -12.25
C VAL A 589 7.20 -17.43 -12.23
N LEU A 590 8.36 -17.37 -12.89
CA LEU A 590 9.13 -16.14 -13.05
C LEU A 590 8.39 -15.11 -13.92
N GLN A 591 7.85 -15.51 -15.08
CA GLN A 591 7.04 -14.65 -15.96
C GLN A 591 5.83 -14.07 -15.21
N GLY A 592 5.04 -14.91 -14.51
CA GLY A 592 3.93 -14.42 -13.70
C GLY A 592 4.37 -13.56 -12.50
N GLY A 593 5.58 -13.79 -11.97
CA GLY A 593 6.23 -12.93 -10.98
C GLY A 593 6.54 -11.53 -11.52
N ILE A 594 7.10 -11.48 -12.72
CA ILE A 594 7.47 -10.25 -13.43
C ILE A 594 6.22 -9.44 -13.77
N GLU A 595 5.22 -10.08 -14.37
CA GLU A 595 3.94 -9.45 -14.70
C GLU A 595 3.23 -8.92 -13.45
N GLY A 596 3.18 -9.73 -12.39
CA GLY A 596 2.60 -9.34 -11.11
C GLY A 596 3.34 -8.20 -10.43
N PHE A 597 4.68 -8.16 -10.53
CA PHE A 597 5.49 -7.05 -10.02
C PHE A 597 5.23 -5.75 -10.79
N GLY A 598 5.20 -5.80 -12.14
CA GLY A 598 4.86 -4.65 -12.97
C GLY A 598 3.46 -4.10 -12.68
N GLN A 599 2.45 -4.97 -12.56
CA GLN A 599 1.09 -4.55 -12.19
C GLN A 599 1.04 -3.95 -10.78
N ARG A 600 1.79 -4.51 -9.82
CA ARG A 600 1.87 -3.97 -8.45
C ARG A 600 2.55 -2.60 -8.43
N LEU A 601 3.56 -2.39 -9.27
CA LEU A 601 4.23 -1.10 -9.43
C LEU A 601 3.25 -0.03 -9.95
N VAL A 602 2.48 -0.34 -10.99
CA VAL A 602 1.41 0.53 -11.53
C VAL A 602 0.36 0.86 -10.46
N ALA A 603 -0.12 -0.16 -9.74
CA ALA A 603 -1.13 0.02 -8.68
C ALA A 603 -0.62 0.88 -7.52
N SER A 604 0.68 0.83 -7.20
CA SER A 604 1.27 1.63 -6.13
C SER A 604 1.29 3.14 -6.41
N MET A 605 1.12 3.55 -7.68
CA MET A 605 1.06 4.97 -8.04
C MET A 605 -0.23 5.64 -7.58
N ASP A 606 -1.36 4.91 -7.48
CA ASP A 606 -2.66 5.48 -7.10
C ASP A 606 -2.59 6.23 -5.77
N SER A 607 -1.97 5.63 -4.75
CA SER A 607 -1.88 6.24 -3.43
C SER A 607 -0.89 7.41 -3.36
N LEU A 608 0.12 7.43 -4.24
CA LEU A 608 1.06 8.56 -4.38
C LEU A 608 0.43 9.74 -5.13
N ILE A 609 -0.34 9.47 -6.20
CA ILE A 609 -1.09 10.50 -6.93
C ILE A 609 -2.13 11.15 -6.01
N ASP A 610 -2.86 10.35 -5.21
CA ASP A 610 -3.78 10.86 -4.19
C ASP A 610 -3.04 11.73 -3.16
N ALA A 611 -1.89 11.28 -2.64
CA ALA A 611 -1.12 12.04 -1.66
C ALA A 611 -0.72 13.42 -2.19
N VAL A 612 -0.15 13.47 -3.40
CA VAL A 612 0.32 14.71 -4.05
C VAL A 612 -0.85 15.61 -4.43
N SER A 613 -1.88 15.09 -5.10
CA SER A 613 -3.05 15.89 -5.50
C SER A 613 -3.80 16.48 -4.30
N TRP A 614 -3.81 15.81 -3.14
CA TRP A 614 -4.47 16.30 -1.93
C TRP A 614 -3.59 17.23 -1.11
N ALA A 615 -2.28 17.29 -1.41
CA ALA A 615 -1.25 17.84 -0.52
C ALA A 615 -1.40 17.33 0.92
N ARG A 616 -1.60 16.01 1.09
CA ARG A 616 -1.96 15.41 2.37
C ARG A 616 -1.18 14.14 2.65
N TRP A 617 -0.61 14.06 3.86
CA TRP A 617 0.09 12.87 4.37
C TRP A 617 -0.49 12.39 5.71
N ASP A 618 -1.79 12.12 5.73
CA ASP A 618 -2.53 11.70 6.93
C ASP A 618 -2.34 10.20 7.26
N PRO A 619 -2.84 9.71 8.41
CA PRO A 619 -2.71 8.30 8.78
C PRO A 619 -3.30 7.33 7.75
N ASP A 620 -4.39 7.71 7.05
CA ASP A 620 -5.04 6.86 6.07
C ASP A 620 -4.21 6.72 4.79
N ILE A 621 -3.72 7.83 4.20
CA ILE A 621 -2.80 7.81 3.05
C ILE A 621 -1.50 7.08 3.44
N ARG A 622 -0.93 7.41 4.61
CA ARG A 622 0.29 6.75 5.11
C ARG A 622 0.10 5.24 5.22
N LYS A 623 -1.06 4.78 5.70
CA LYS A 623 -1.39 3.36 5.78
C LYS A 623 -1.49 2.74 4.39
N ARG A 624 -2.22 3.36 3.44
CA ARG A 624 -2.34 2.86 2.06
C ARG A 624 -0.98 2.74 1.37
N VAL A 625 -0.22 3.84 1.32
CA VAL A 625 1.14 3.86 0.76
C VAL A 625 2.03 2.82 1.43
N SER A 626 1.94 2.64 2.76
CA SER A 626 2.73 1.61 3.44
C SER A 626 2.33 0.18 3.07
N LEU A 627 1.05 -0.07 2.78
CA LEU A 627 0.57 -1.38 2.33
C LEU A 627 1.05 -1.64 0.91
N ASP A 628 0.87 -0.69 -0.01
CA ASP A 628 1.28 -0.81 -1.40
C ASP A 628 2.80 -1.06 -1.50
N MET A 629 3.61 -0.31 -0.74
CA MET A 629 5.06 -0.47 -0.69
C MET A 629 5.49 -1.81 -0.08
N ARG A 630 4.78 -2.31 0.95
CA ARG A 630 5.04 -3.65 1.50
C ARG A 630 4.73 -4.74 0.49
N GLU A 631 3.69 -4.56 -0.31
CA GLU A 631 3.31 -5.52 -1.33
C GLU A 631 4.26 -5.50 -2.53
N LEU A 632 4.73 -4.32 -2.93
CA LEU A 632 5.80 -4.17 -3.92
C LEU A 632 7.09 -4.86 -3.45
N HIS A 633 7.51 -4.62 -2.20
CA HIS A 633 8.67 -5.28 -1.58
C HIS A 633 8.51 -6.81 -1.55
N ARG A 634 7.31 -7.33 -1.25
CA ARG A 634 7.06 -8.79 -1.31
C ARG A 634 7.21 -9.34 -2.72
N GLY A 635 6.76 -8.61 -3.74
CA GLY A 635 6.93 -8.97 -5.14
C GLY A 635 8.40 -9.02 -5.56
N ALA A 636 9.17 -7.97 -5.24
CA ALA A 636 10.61 -7.92 -5.46
C ALA A 636 11.34 -9.05 -4.71
N ALA A 637 10.98 -9.29 -3.45
CA ALA A 637 11.57 -10.36 -2.65
C ALA A 637 11.29 -11.76 -3.19
N PHE A 638 10.07 -11.98 -3.72
CA PHE A 638 9.68 -13.20 -4.39
C PHE A 638 10.52 -13.42 -5.66
N LEU A 639 10.60 -12.41 -6.53
CA LEU A 639 11.42 -12.46 -7.76
C LEU A 639 12.89 -12.72 -7.45
N ALA A 640 13.48 -11.98 -6.52
CA ALA A 640 14.85 -12.20 -6.08
C ALA A 640 15.08 -13.62 -5.54
N GLY A 641 14.08 -14.18 -4.84
CA GLY A 641 14.10 -15.57 -4.37
C GLY A 641 14.07 -16.59 -5.51
N GLN A 642 13.23 -16.39 -6.53
CA GLN A 642 13.15 -17.26 -7.71
C GLN A 642 14.43 -17.19 -8.56
N LEU A 643 15.10 -16.05 -8.58
CA LEU A 643 16.36 -15.83 -9.30
C LEU A 643 17.61 -16.32 -8.54
N THR A 644 17.42 -16.97 -7.39
CA THR A 644 18.52 -17.51 -6.58
C THR A 644 18.65 -19.02 -6.81
N GLY A 645 19.61 -19.45 -7.65
CA GLY A 645 19.84 -20.87 -7.94
C GLY A 645 20.79 -21.10 -9.11
N GLU A 646 21.11 -22.36 -9.40
CA GLU A 646 21.81 -22.75 -10.64
C GLU A 646 20.86 -22.73 -11.84
N GLU A 647 21.40 -22.66 -13.06
CA GLU A 647 20.67 -22.53 -14.33
C GLU A 647 19.52 -23.53 -14.52
N ASN A 648 19.71 -24.78 -14.09
CA ASN A 648 18.70 -25.84 -14.18
C ASN A 648 17.51 -25.64 -13.22
N ALA A 649 17.63 -24.78 -12.22
CA ALA A 649 16.60 -24.50 -11.21
C ALA A 649 15.79 -23.23 -11.53
N THR A 650 16.46 -22.20 -12.06
CA THR A 650 15.87 -20.92 -12.47
C THR A 650 15.39 -20.95 -13.92
N GLY A 651 16.00 -21.79 -14.75
CA GLY A 651 15.82 -21.82 -16.20
C GLY A 651 16.57 -20.70 -16.94
N LEU A 652 17.50 -20.01 -16.26
CA LEU A 652 18.26 -18.84 -16.70
C LEU A 652 19.72 -18.94 -16.26
N ASP A 653 20.65 -18.44 -17.08
CA ASP A 653 22.07 -18.34 -16.74
C ASP A 653 22.29 -17.54 -15.43
N PRO A 654 23.23 -17.94 -14.54
CA PRO A 654 23.49 -17.25 -13.29
C PRO A 654 23.87 -15.78 -13.41
N ALA A 655 24.57 -15.36 -14.48
CA ALA A 655 24.93 -13.96 -14.69
C ALA A 655 23.69 -13.12 -15.02
N ARG A 656 22.85 -13.59 -15.95
CA ARG A 656 21.55 -12.98 -16.26
C ARG A 656 20.61 -12.93 -15.04
N SER A 657 20.62 -13.98 -14.22
CA SER A 657 19.84 -14.03 -12.98
C SER A 657 20.35 -13.02 -11.93
N ALA A 658 21.64 -12.66 -11.95
CA ALA A 658 22.20 -11.62 -11.08
C ALA A 658 21.84 -10.22 -11.59
N GLU A 659 21.97 -9.99 -12.90
CA GLU A 659 21.59 -8.73 -13.57
C GLU A 659 20.11 -8.41 -13.37
N LEU A 660 19.22 -9.39 -13.59
CA LEU A 660 17.78 -9.19 -13.37
C LEU A 660 17.44 -8.89 -11.90
N ARG A 661 18.17 -9.50 -10.95
CA ARG A 661 18.00 -9.18 -9.52
C ARG A 661 18.41 -7.74 -9.20
N LEU A 662 19.44 -7.23 -9.86
CA LEU A 662 19.90 -5.86 -9.71
C LEU A 662 18.84 -4.88 -10.25
N HIS A 663 18.30 -5.11 -11.45
CA HIS A 663 17.27 -4.22 -11.99
C HIS A 663 15.93 -4.27 -11.23
N VAL A 664 15.53 -5.44 -10.70
CA VAL A 664 14.37 -5.54 -9.79
C VAL A 664 14.58 -4.69 -8.55
N PHE A 665 15.81 -4.69 -8.04
CA PHE A 665 16.21 -3.91 -6.89
C PHE A 665 16.26 -2.41 -7.19
N ASP A 666 16.82 -1.99 -8.32
CA ASP A 666 16.84 -0.58 -8.75
C ASP A 666 15.43 -0.02 -8.91
N THR A 667 14.53 -0.81 -9.50
CA THR A 667 13.12 -0.43 -9.65
C THR A 667 12.43 -0.27 -8.29
N GLU A 668 12.70 -1.17 -7.35
CA GLU A 668 12.19 -1.05 -5.97
C GLU A 668 12.74 0.21 -5.28
N LEU A 669 14.03 0.50 -5.44
CA LEU A 669 14.67 1.67 -4.85
C LEU A 669 14.10 2.97 -5.43
N ALA A 670 13.93 3.05 -6.75
CA ALA A 670 13.33 4.20 -7.42
C ALA A 670 11.88 4.45 -6.93
N ALA A 671 11.10 3.39 -6.66
CA ALA A 671 9.76 3.51 -6.08
C ALA A 671 9.80 4.05 -4.63
N VAL A 672 10.79 3.66 -3.84
CA VAL A 672 11.02 4.20 -2.48
C VAL A 672 11.44 5.67 -2.53
N ASN A 673 12.30 6.05 -3.48
CA ASN A 673 12.69 7.44 -3.70
C ASN A 673 11.48 8.29 -4.07
N LEU A 674 10.64 7.80 -4.99
CA LEU A 674 9.42 8.48 -5.41
C LEU A 674 8.44 8.69 -4.25
N LYS A 675 8.22 7.66 -3.42
CA LYS A 675 7.42 7.76 -2.20
C LYS A 675 7.95 8.84 -1.25
N THR A 676 9.28 8.91 -1.07
CA THR A 676 9.92 9.88 -0.18
C THR A 676 9.77 11.31 -0.72
N ALA A 677 9.97 11.49 -2.02
CA ALA A 677 9.77 12.76 -2.69
C ALA A 677 8.31 13.23 -2.61
N ALA A 678 7.34 12.32 -2.81
CA ALA A 678 5.92 12.60 -2.69
C ALA A 678 5.57 13.07 -1.26
N ARG A 679 6.09 12.39 -0.22
CA ARG A 679 5.92 12.83 1.18
C ARG A 679 6.47 14.24 1.40
N ASN A 680 7.67 14.52 0.90
CA ASN A 680 8.31 15.84 1.09
C ASN A 680 7.49 16.95 0.42
N VAL A 681 7.01 16.73 -0.80
CA VAL A 681 6.14 17.70 -1.50
C VAL A 681 4.84 17.97 -0.75
N THR A 682 4.21 16.95 -0.16
CA THR A 682 2.98 17.17 0.62
C THR A 682 3.17 17.99 1.90
N GLY A 683 4.41 18.11 2.40
CA GLY A 683 4.76 18.93 3.56
C GLY A 683 5.16 20.37 3.21
N THR A 684 5.33 20.68 1.92
CA THR A 684 5.70 22.02 1.44
C THR A 684 4.48 22.77 0.91
N ALA A 685 4.36 24.06 1.23
CA ALA A 685 3.35 24.91 0.61
C ALA A 685 3.69 25.08 -0.88
N ILE A 686 2.84 24.57 -1.76
CA ILE A 686 2.97 24.72 -3.21
C ILE A 686 1.64 25.19 -3.81
N PRO A 687 1.65 25.97 -4.90
CA PRO A 687 0.43 26.39 -5.58
C PRO A 687 -0.43 25.21 -6.04
N LEU A 688 -1.76 25.41 -6.07
CA LEU A 688 -2.74 24.42 -6.52
C LEU A 688 -2.41 23.85 -7.93
N GLU A 689 -1.91 24.72 -8.80
CA GLU A 689 -1.55 24.39 -10.17
C GLU A 689 -0.31 23.50 -10.26
N LEU A 690 0.78 23.89 -9.60
CA LEU A 690 1.99 23.07 -9.54
C LEU A 690 1.69 21.69 -8.93
N ARG A 691 0.84 21.64 -7.91
CA ARG A 691 0.33 20.39 -7.34
C ARG A 691 -0.42 19.53 -8.36
N GLY A 692 -1.32 20.14 -9.14
CA GLY A 692 -2.07 19.47 -10.20
C GLY A 692 -1.16 18.92 -11.31
N ARG A 693 -0.11 19.66 -11.69
CA ARG A 693 0.91 19.23 -12.66
C ARG A 693 1.74 18.06 -12.15
N LEU A 694 2.22 18.12 -10.91
CA LEU A 694 2.97 17.01 -10.30
C LEU A 694 2.09 15.75 -10.18
N ALA A 695 0.81 15.90 -9.84
CA ALA A 695 -0.13 14.78 -9.82
C ALA A 695 -0.37 14.21 -11.24
N GLY A 696 -0.46 15.06 -12.26
CA GLY A 696 -0.59 14.64 -13.65
C GLY A 696 0.65 13.96 -14.20
N ARG A 697 1.86 14.43 -13.86
CA ARG A 697 3.12 13.74 -14.17
C ARG A 697 3.16 12.33 -13.59
N LEU A 698 2.67 12.14 -12.36
CA LEU A 698 2.55 10.81 -11.75
C LEU A 698 1.49 9.93 -12.43
N GLU A 699 0.40 10.51 -12.93
CA GLU A 699 -0.60 9.79 -13.74
C GLU A 699 -0.04 9.41 -15.12
N LEU A 700 0.72 10.30 -15.76
CA LEU A 700 1.43 10.01 -17.00
C LEU A 700 2.45 8.89 -16.78
N LEU A 701 3.21 8.93 -15.69
CA LEU A 701 4.10 7.84 -15.28
C LEU A 701 3.32 6.54 -15.11
N GLN A 702 2.18 6.57 -14.40
CA GLN A 702 1.35 5.38 -14.20
C GLN A 702 0.91 4.75 -15.55
N ALA A 703 0.51 5.59 -16.52
CA ALA A 703 0.14 5.14 -17.87
C ALA A 703 1.33 4.50 -18.60
N HIS A 704 2.50 5.12 -18.56
CA HIS A 704 3.73 4.56 -19.15
C HIS A 704 4.18 3.27 -18.47
N LEU A 705 4.10 3.19 -17.13
CA LEU A 705 4.39 1.96 -16.39
C LEU A 705 3.41 0.84 -16.77
N ALA A 706 2.14 1.17 -17.04
CA ALA A 706 1.15 0.21 -17.51
C ALA A 706 1.47 -0.28 -18.94
N GLU A 707 1.94 0.60 -19.82
CA GLU A 707 2.42 0.22 -21.16
C GLU A 707 3.65 -0.68 -21.06
N ILE A 708 4.67 -0.29 -20.28
CA ILE A 708 5.85 -1.11 -20.00
C ILE A 708 5.41 -2.46 -19.46
N ALA A 709 4.49 -2.50 -18.49
CA ALA A 709 3.97 -3.71 -17.88
C ALA A 709 3.21 -4.62 -18.88
N ALA A 710 2.58 -4.04 -19.90
CA ALA A 710 1.82 -4.75 -20.93
C ALA A 710 2.69 -5.28 -22.08
N ARG A 711 3.96 -4.85 -22.21
CA ARG A 711 4.88 -5.36 -23.25
C ARG A 711 5.06 -6.88 -23.09
N PRO A 712 4.86 -7.68 -24.16
CA PRO A 712 4.97 -9.12 -24.07
C PRO A 712 6.40 -9.57 -23.77
N LEU A 713 6.53 -10.58 -22.91
CA LEU A 713 7.83 -11.11 -22.45
C LEU A 713 8.51 -12.06 -23.44
N ASP A 714 7.82 -12.50 -24.48
CA ASP A 714 8.30 -13.45 -25.50
C ASP A 714 8.89 -12.75 -26.74
N GLY A 715 9.04 -11.43 -26.72
CA GLY A 715 9.56 -10.64 -27.84
C GLY A 715 8.59 -10.49 -29.02
N SER A 716 7.34 -10.97 -28.89
CA SER A 716 6.32 -10.77 -29.91
C SER A 716 6.00 -9.28 -30.11
N ALA A 717 5.67 -8.88 -31.34
CA ALA A 717 5.27 -7.51 -31.60
C ALA A 717 4.05 -7.15 -30.73
N PRO A 718 4.02 -5.97 -30.08
CA PRO A 718 2.89 -5.55 -29.26
C PRO A 718 1.61 -5.61 -30.09
N THR A 719 0.54 -6.13 -29.49
CA THR A 719 -0.75 -6.23 -30.19
C THR A 719 -1.22 -4.81 -30.53
N PRO A 720 -1.81 -4.55 -31.73
CA PRO A 720 -2.22 -3.19 -32.16
C PRO A 720 -3.31 -2.50 -31.31
N THR A 721 -3.68 -3.10 -30.18
CA THR A 721 -4.75 -2.63 -29.28
C THR A 721 -4.21 -1.81 -28.10
N THR A 722 -2.90 -1.68 -27.96
CA THR A 722 -2.26 -0.85 -26.92
C THR A 722 -2.16 0.59 -27.46
N PRO A 723 -2.74 1.59 -26.77
CA PRO A 723 -2.59 2.99 -27.17
C PRO A 723 -1.11 3.36 -27.15
N HIS A 724 -0.56 3.84 -28.28
CA HIS A 724 0.80 4.36 -28.30
C HIS A 724 0.81 5.73 -27.62
N LEU A 725 1.35 5.80 -26.41
CA LEU A 725 1.61 7.06 -25.74
C LEU A 725 2.74 7.79 -26.45
N ALA A 726 2.73 9.13 -26.38
CA ALA A 726 3.89 9.91 -26.80
C ALA A 726 5.14 9.46 -26.01
N PRO A 727 6.33 9.44 -26.63
CA PRO A 727 7.55 9.03 -25.94
C PRO A 727 7.77 9.80 -24.64
N TRP A 728 8.26 9.10 -23.61
CA TRP A 728 8.58 9.72 -22.33
C TRP A 728 9.66 10.79 -22.50
N GLN A 729 9.34 12.03 -22.11
CA GLN A 729 10.27 13.15 -22.13
C GLN A 729 11.01 13.23 -20.78
N ASP A 730 12.34 13.11 -20.79
CA ASP A 730 13.22 13.25 -19.60
C ASP A 730 13.81 14.67 -19.54
N ASP A 731 12.93 15.67 -19.54
CA ASP A 731 13.32 17.08 -19.47
C ASP A 731 13.78 17.47 -18.05
N ARG A 732 14.60 18.52 -17.92
CA ARG A 732 14.97 19.04 -16.58
C ARG A 732 13.80 19.85 -16.02
N PRO A 733 13.45 19.70 -14.73
CA PRO A 733 12.39 20.50 -14.14
C PRO A 733 12.81 21.99 -14.11
N PRO A 734 11.85 22.93 -14.24
CA PRO A 734 12.12 24.36 -14.16
C PRO A 734 12.86 24.73 -12.87
N ALA A 735 13.83 25.64 -12.97
CA ALA A 735 14.72 25.99 -11.86
C ALA A 735 14.02 26.77 -10.73
N ASP A 736 12.92 27.45 -11.08
CA ASP A 736 12.02 28.21 -10.22
C ASP A 736 11.15 27.32 -9.32
N TRP A 737 11.02 26.03 -9.62
CA TRP A 737 10.22 25.13 -8.79
C TRP A 737 10.87 24.89 -7.42
N PRO A 738 10.05 24.80 -6.33
CA PRO A 738 10.52 24.39 -5.02
C PRO A 738 11.31 23.08 -5.09
N GLN A 739 12.36 22.96 -4.27
CA GLN A 739 13.25 21.79 -4.30
C GLN A 739 12.49 20.47 -4.14
N ALA A 740 11.48 20.43 -3.27
CA ALA A 740 10.65 19.25 -3.09
C ALA A 740 9.94 18.83 -4.40
N ALA A 741 9.38 19.79 -5.15
CA ALA A 741 8.74 19.54 -6.44
C ALA A 741 9.72 19.02 -7.49
N ARG A 742 10.93 19.60 -7.55
CA ARG A 742 12.01 19.13 -8.45
C ARG A 742 12.46 17.70 -8.12
N LEU A 743 12.61 17.36 -6.84
CA LEU A 743 12.95 16.01 -6.40
C LEU A 743 11.86 15.00 -6.77
N LEU A 744 10.58 15.37 -6.66
CA LEU A 744 9.49 14.52 -7.08
C LEU A 744 9.55 14.24 -8.59
N TYR A 745 9.74 15.29 -9.40
CA TYR A 745 9.89 15.17 -10.84
C TYR A 745 11.07 14.26 -11.23
N GLN A 746 12.24 14.45 -10.61
CA GLN A 746 13.42 13.60 -10.84
C GLN A 746 13.18 12.14 -10.44
N ALA A 747 12.53 11.91 -9.29
CA ALA A 747 12.21 10.56 -8.84
C ALA A 747 11.20 9.87 -9.78
N THR A 748 10.29 10.62 -10.41
CA THR A 748 9.41 10.09 -11.46
C THR A 748 10.23 9.60 -12.66
N ASN A 749 11.20 10.38 -13.13
CA ASN A 749 12.06 10.01 -14.26
C ASN A 749 12.99 8.83 -13.90
N GLU A 750 13.48 8.77 -12.67
CA GLU A 750 14.26 7.63 -12.17
C GLU A 750 13.44 6.34 -12.18
N LEU A 751 12.17 6.38 -11.72
CA LEU A 751 11.32 5.21 -11.71
C LEU A 751 10.94 4.74 -13.12
N TYR A 752 10.64 5.66 -14.04
CA TYR A 752 10.40 5.32 -15.44
C TYR A 752 11.60 4.57 -16.03
N ARG A 753 12.81 5.13 -15.90
CA ARG A 753 14.04 4.52 -16.43
C ARG A 753 14.32 3.15 -15.81
N ALA A 754 14.20 3.03 -14.50
CA ALA A 754 14.42 1.75 -13.82
C ALA A 754 13.43 0.68 -14.28
N ALA A 755 12.14 1.03 -14.44
CA ALA A 755 11.12 0.11 -14.93
C ALA A 755 11.31 -0.30 -16.40
N ASP A 756 11.73 0.63 -17.25
CA ASP A 756 12.00 0.37 -18.67
C ASP A 756 13.24 -0.52 -18.86
N VAL A 757 14.32 -0.23 -18.12
CA VAL A 757 15.53 -1.07 -18.08
C VAL A 757 15.22 -2.46 -17.52
N LEU A 758 14.42 -2.54 -16.46
CA LEU A 758 13.97 -3.84 -15.94
C LEU A 758 13.20 -4.62 -17.01
N ARG A 759 12.23 -4.01 -17.69
CA ARG A 759 11.43 -4.70 -18.71
C ARG A 759 12.27 -5.17 -19.90
N THR A 760 13.24 -4.37 -20.34
CA THR A 760 14.17 -4.77 -21.40
C THR A 760 15.09 -5.93 -20.96
N ALA A 761 15.58 -5.89 -19.71
CA ALA A 761 16.33 -6.99 -19.11
C ALA A 761 15.48 -8.26 -18.92
N GLU A 762 14.18 -8.14 -18.62
CA GLU A 762 13.25 -9.26 -18.54
C GLU A 762 13.07 -9.92 -19.90
N THR A 763 12.89 -9.15 -20.97
CA THR A 763 12.77 -9.68 -22.34
C THR A 763 14.06 -10.34 -22.82
N ALA A 764 15.21 -9.68 -22.62
CA ALA A 764 16.52 -10.23 -23.03
C ALA A 764 16.93 -11.43 -22.17
N GLY A 765 16.60 -11.41 -20.88
CA GLY A 765 16.87 -12.52 -19.96
C GLY A 765 16.13 -13.78 -20.36
N LEU A 766 14.88 -13.66 -20.83
CA LEU A 766 14.04 -14.78 -21.24
C LEU A 766 14.29 -15.28 -22.67
N ASP A 767 15.00 -14.52 -23.50
CA ASP A 767 15.42 -14.89 -24.86
C ASP A 767 16.78 -15.65 -24.84
N PRO A 768 16.85 -16.91 -25.31
CA PRO A 768 18.10 -17.67 -25.37
C PRO A 768 19.17 -17.03 -26.26
N ASP A 769 18.78 -16.32 -27.32
CA ASP A 769 19.67 -15.86 -28.39
C ASP A 769 20.07 -14.37 -28.25
N ALA A 770 19.47 -13.65 -27.30
CA ALA A 770 19.77 -12.24 -27.05
C ALA A 770 21.18 -12.05 -26.45
N PRO A 771 21.98 -11.07 -26.93
CA PRO A 771 23.23 -10.71 -26.29
C PRO A 771 22.99 -10.15 -24.87
N PRO A 772 23.90 -10.40 -23.91
CA PRO A 772 23.82 -9.77 -22.58
C PRO A 772 23.84 -8.25 -22.73
N LEU A 773 22.91 -7.56 -22.04
CA LEU A 773 22.69 -6.11 -22.19
C LEU A 773 23.84 -5.29 -21.60
N THR A 774 24.49 -5.81 -20.57
CA THR A 774 25.73 -5.24 -20.03
C THR A 774 26.93 -5.71 -20.85
N THR A 775 27.42 -4.82 -21.72
CA THR A 775 28.80 -4.90 -22.19
C THR A 775 29.70 -4.78 -20.95
N VAL A 776 30.45 -5.84 -20.63
CA VAL A 776 31.52 -5.75 -19.64
C VAL A 776 32.48 -4.70 -20.19
N ASP A 777 32.63 -3.58 -19.49
CA ASP A 777 33.64 -2.58 -19.83
C ASP A 777 34.99 -3.31 -19.88
N PRO A 778 35.77 -3.26 -20.98
CA PRO A 778 37.04 -3.99 -21.07
C PRO A 778 38.01 -3.71 -19.91
N ASP A 779 37.86 -2.57 -19.24
CA ASP A 779 38.61 -2.24 -18.00
C ASP A 779 38.13 -3.04 -16.77
N ASP A 780 36.85 -3.44 -16.67
CA ASP A 780 36.31 -4.28 -15.58
C ASP A 780 36.78 -5.74 -15.66
N ALA A 781 37.30 -6.18 -16.82
CA ALA A 781 37.85 -7.53 -17.02
C ALA A 781 39.26 -7.70 -16.44
N GLN A 782 39.97 -6.60 -16.13
CA GLN A 782 41.34 -6.61 -15.59
C GLN A 782 41.42 -6.43 -14.07
N VAL A 783 40.28 -6.25 -13.39
CA VAL A 783 40.21 -5.80 -11.99
C VAL A 783 39.79 -6.95 -11.06
N ASP A 784 40.56 -7.14 -9.99
CA ASP A 784 40.60 -8.36 -9.17
C ASP A 784 39.44 -8.44 -8.15
N ASP A 785 38.57 -9.44 -8.29
CA ASP A 785 37.51 -9.77 -7.30
C ASP A 785 38.11 -10.08 -5.90
N ALA A 786 39.42 -10.36 -5.80
CA ALA A 786 40.12 -10.70 -4.56
C ALA A 786 40.35 -9.52 -3.59
N GLY A 787 40.40 -8.26 -4.07
CA GLY A 787 40.66 -7.10 -3.21
C GLY A 787 39.58 -6.84 -2.16
N LEU A 788 38.32 -7.16 -2.49
CA LEU A 788 37.19 -7.11 -1.54
C LEU A 788 37.20 -8.27 -0.54
N ASP A 789 37.71 -9.44 -0.93
CA ASP A 789 37.91 -10.57 -0.02
C ASP A 789 39.10 -10.35 0.93
N GLU A 790 40.13 -9.58 0.52
CA GLU A 790 41.20 -9.08 1.40
C GLU A 790 40.69 -8.09 2.45
N LEU A 791 39.85 -7.12 2.05
CA LEU A 791 39.16 -6.23 2.99
C LEU A 791 38.28 -7.01 3.98
N ALA A 792 37.60 -8.06 3.51
CA ALA A 792 36.78 -8.94 4.35
C ALA A 792 37.60 -9.84 5.30
N THR A 793 38.83 -10.21 4.94
CA THR A 793 39.73 -11.05 5.76
C THR A 793 40.59 -10.25 6.75
N SER A 794 40.74 -8.94 6.53
CA SER A 794 41.40 -8.02 7.47
C SER A 794 40.58 -7.74 8.75
N ALA A 795 39.28 -8.06 8.76
CA ALA A 795 38.44 -7.98 9.95
C ALA A 795 38.94 -8.97 11.02
N PRO A 796 39.09 -8.56 12.30
CA PRO A 796 39.73 -9.38 13.32
C PRO A 796 38.99 -10.72 13.50
N PRO A 797 39.70 -11.87 13.44
CA PRO A 797 39.07 -13.17 13.62
C PRO A 797 38.46 -13.23 15.02
N THR A 798 37.15 -13.44 15.09
CA THR A 798 36.49 -13.74 16.35
C THR A 798 36.88 -15.15 16.79
N HIS A 799 38.01 -15.25 17.51
CA HIS A 799 38.42 -16.48 18.18
C HIS A 799 37.42 -16.81 19.30
N GLY A 800 36.31 -17.46 18.92
CA GLY A 800 35.36 -18.06 19.85
C GLY A 800 35.76 -19.50 20.17
N LYS A 801 35.72 -19.86 21.46
CA LYS A 801 35.85 -21.24 21.96
C LYS A 801 35.05 -22.23 21.09
N LYS A 802 35.55 -23.46 20.89
CA LYS A 802 34.86 -24.56 20.19
C LYS A 802 33.48 -24.83 20.81
N SER A 803 32.46 -24.07 20.39
CA SER A 803 31.08 -24.30 20.79
C SER A 803 30.52 -25.47 19.99
N LEU A 804 29.64 -26.26 20.62
CA LEU A 804 28.87 -27.30 19.92
C LEU A 804 28.27 -26.75 18.61
N SER A 805 28.29 -27.57 17.55
CA SER A 805 27.70 -27.16 16.28
C SER A 805 26.22 -26.77 16.49
N PRO A 806 25.70 -25.75 15.79
CA PRO A 806 24.32 -25.30 15.96
C PRO A 806 23.27 -26.42 15.83
N MET A 807 23.51 -27.39 14.93
CA MET A 807 22.62 -28.54 14.75
C MET A 807 22.74 -29.57 15.87
N THR A 808 23.93 -29.81 16.42
CA THR A 808 24.11 -30.71 17.58
C THR A 808 23.40 -30.17 18.80
N ARG A 809 23.52 -28.85 19.05
CA ARG A 809 22.78 -28.18 20.12
C ARG A 809 21.27 -28.33 19.94
N ARG A 810 20.78 -28.08 18.72
CA ARG A 810 19.35 -28.19 18.41
C ARG A 810 18.83 -29.63 18.58
N ALA A 811 19.60 -30.63 18.16
CA ALA A 811 19.25 -32.03 18.36
C ALA A 811 19.15 -32.38 19.85
N ALA A 812 20.07 -31.88 20.69
CA ALA A 812 20.00 -32.06 22.14
C ALA A 812 18.75 -31.39 22.74
N GLN A 813 18.42 -30.16 22.32
CA GLN A 813 17.19 -29.49 22.72
C GLN A 813 15.95 -30.30 22.29
N VAL A 814 15.91 -30.82 21.07
CA VAL A 814 14.80 -31.68 20.60
C VAL A 814 14.68 -32.94 21.46
N ALA A 815 15.79 -33.61 21.79
CA ALA A 815 15.78 -34.80 22.63
C ALA A 815 15.15 -34.52 24.00
N VAL A 816 15.58 -33.44 24.66
CA VAL A 816 15.07 -33.05 25.98
C VAL A 816 13.61 -32.58 25.87
N ALA A 817 13.26 -31.77 24.87
CA ALA A 817 11.91 -31.25 24.70
C ALA A 817 10.90 -32.36 24.39
N THR A 818 11.25 -33.27 23.48
CA THR A 818 10.36 -34.39 23.11
C THR A 818 10.24 -35.39 24.25
N GLY A 819 11.33 -35.74 24.94
CA GLY A 819 11.29 -36.63 26.10
C GLY A 819 10.51 -36.06 27.30
N ALA A 820 10.74 -34.79 27.64
CA ALA A 820 10.00 -34.12 28.71
C ALA A 820 8.52 -33.93 28.36
N ALA A 821 8.20 -33.56 27.11
CA ALA A 821 6.82 -33.41 26.67
C ALA A 821 6.07 -34.74 26.65
N LEU A 822 6.77 -35.84 26.34
CA LEU A 822 6.21 -37.17 26.43
C LEU A 822 5.85 -37.54 27.88
N GLY A 823 6.79 -37.34 28.83
CA GLY A 823 6.53 -37.63 30.24
C GLY A 823 5.42 -36.76 30.85
N VAL A 824 5.37 -35.46 30.52
CA VAL A 824 4.27 -34.58 30.93
C VAL A 824 2.95 -34.99 30.28
N GLY A 825 2.99 -35.36 29.00
CA GLY A 825 1.83 -35.88 28.27
C GLY A 825 1.29 -37.16 28.90
N GLU A 826 2.16 -38.09 29.30
CA GLU A 826 1.77 -39.35 29.96
C GLU A 826 0.98 -39.11 31.25
N ALA A 827 1.41 -38.11 32.04
CA ALA A 827 0.74 -37.72 33.28
C ALA A 827 -0.66 -37.12 33.05
N VAL A 828 -0.93 -36.56 31.85
CA VAL A 828 -2.24 -35.99 31.48
C VAL A 828 -3.11 -37.06 30.82
N SER A 829 -2.56 -37.80 29.86
CA SER A 829 -3.23 -38.86 29.14
C SER A 829 -2.23 -39.92 28.66
N ALA A 830 -2.26 -41.08 29.32
CA ALA A 830 -1.50 -42.26 28.88
C ALA A 830 -1.87 -42.71 27.44
N THR A 831 -3.04 -42.30 26.93
CA THR A 831 -3.53 -42.66 25.60
C THR A 831 -3.20 -41.65 24.50
N HIS A 832 -2.81 -40.41 24.82
CA HIS A 832 -2.59 -39.34 23.82
C HIS A 832 -1.25 -38.59 23.93
N GLN A 833 -0.42 -38.91 24.93
CA GLN A 833 0.89 -38.27 25.25
C GLN A 833 1.81 -37.87 24.07
N TYR A 834 1.69 -38.52 22.92
CA TYR A 834 2.40 -38.18 21.69
C TYR A 834 1.99 -36.82 21.08
N TRP A 835 0.82 -36.25 21.37
CA TRP A 835 0.44 -34.91 20.88
C TRP A 835 1.30 -33.81 21.50
N ALA A 836 1.61 -33.93 22.80
CA ALA A 836 2.53 -33.03 23.49
C ALA A 836 3.92 -33.08 22.85
N THR A 837 4.37 -34.28 22.49
CA THR A 837 5.67 -34.49 21.85
C THR A 837 5.74 -33.87 20.44
N LEU A 838 4.70 -34.06 19.62
CA LEU A 838 4.61 -33.43 18.30
C LEU A 838 4.56 -31.89 18.40
N ALA A 839 3.80 -31.37 19.37
CA ALA A 839 3.74 -29.93 19.62
C ALA A 839 5.12 -29.39 20.03
N ALA A 840 5.80 -30.03 20.97
CA ALA A 840 7.13 -29.62 21.41
C ALA A 840 8.15 -29.60 20.25
N TYR A 841 8.14 -30.64 19.40
CA TYR A 841 9.00 -30.72 18.22
C TYR A 841 8.75 -29.58 17.22
N GLN A 842 7.47 -29.28 16.93
CA GLN A 842 7.11 -28.26 15.93
C GLN A 842 7.28 -26.82 16.45
N VAL A 843 7.14 -26.62 17.76
CA VAL A 843 7.28 -25.31 18.41
C VAL A 843 8.73 -24.91 18.56
N LEU A 844 9.65 -25.85 18.78
CA LEU A 844 11.06 -25.56 19.02
C LEU A 844 11.75 -24.84 17.83
N GLY A 845 12.06 -23.56 18.05
CA GLY A 845 12.72 -22.66 17.12
C GLY A 845 14.25 -22.69 17.20
N GLY A 846 14.92 -21.82 16.44
CA GLY A 846 16.36 -21.59 16.55
C GLY A 846 16.73 -20.60 17.66
N THR A 847 15.74 -19.91 18.24
CA THR A 847 15.88 -19.01 19.39
C THR A 847 14.69 -19.15 20.33
N ASP A 848 14.81 -18.68 21.55
CA ASP A 848 13.72 -18.61 22.54
C ASP A 848 12.51 -17.81 22.03
N GLY A 849 12.72 -16.63 21.44
CA GLY A 849 11.64 -15.80 20.88
C GLY A 849 10.95 -16.45 19.67
N GLU A 850 11.71 -17.10 18.77
CA GLU A 850 11.11 -17.86 17.67
C GLU A 850 10.25 -19.02 18.20
N THR A 851 10.72 -19.70 19.26
CA THR A 851 9.99 -20.77 19.94
C THR A 851 8.69 -20.24 20.55
N PHE A 852 8.73 -19.09 21.22
CA PHE A 852 7.54 -18.44 21.77
C PHE A 852 6.49 -18.11 20.68
N VAL A 853 6.91 -17.50 19.57
CA VAL A 853 6.00 -17.15 18.47
C VAL A 853 5.38 -18.40 17.84
N LYS A 854 6.18 -19.43 17.58
CA LYS A 854 5.67 -20.72 17.06
C LYS A 854 4.72 -21.38 18.05
N GLY A 855 5.02 -21.30 19.35
CA GLY A 855 4.16 -21.78 20.43
C GLY A 855 2.80 -21.10 20.41
N ALA A 856 2.77 -19.78 20.40
CA ALA A 856 1.53 -19.00 20.32
C ALA A 856 0.74 -19.31 19.04
N GLN A 857 1.40 -19.32 17.86
CA GLN A 857 0.76 -19.66 16.59
C GLN A 857 0.20 -21.08 16.58
N ARG A 858 0.90 -22.03 17.21
CA ARG A 858 0.47 -23.42 17.32
C ARG A 858 -0.74 -23.54 18.25
N ILE A 859 -0.71 -22.93 19.43
CA ILE A 859 -1.85 -22.93 20.37
C ILE A 859 -3.07 -22.30 19.71
N THR A 860 -2.97 -21.09 19.15
CA THR A 860 -4.10 -20.43 18.49
C THR A 860 -4.62 -21.24 17.30
N GLY A 861 -3.72 -21.71 16.43
CA GLY A 861 -4.11 -22.52 15.26
C GLY A 861 -4.78 -23.84 15.66
N THR A 862 -4.29 -24.50 16.72
CA THR A 862 -4.87 -25.76 17.20
C THR A 862 -6.19 -25.55 17.93
N VAL A 863 -6.34 -24.54 18.79
CA VAL A 863 -7.62 -24.25 19.48
C VAL A 863 -8.72 -23.94 18.48
N VAL A 864 -8.46 -23.01 17.55
CA VAL A 864 -9.47 -22.62 16.54
C VAL A 864 -9.71 -23.75 15.55
N GLY A 865 -8.65 -24.44 15.10
CA GLY A 865 -8.75 -25.54 14.14
C GLY A 865 -9.45 -26.77 14.70
N ALA A 866 -9.22 -27.06 15.98
CA ALA A 866 -9.95 -28.09 16.69
C ALA A 866 -11.43 -27.67 16.85
N ALA A 867 -11.72 -26.50 17.43
CA ALA A 867 -13.11 -26.07 17.65
C ALA A 867 -13.97 -26.13 16.37
N VAL A 868 -13.44 -25.63 15.24
CA VAL A 868 -14.14 -25.67 13.96
C VAL A 868 -14.20 -27.09 13.38
N GLY A 869 -13.07 -27.81 13.34
CA GLY A 869 -13.00 -29.15 12.74
C GLY A 869 -13.85 -30.19 13.46
N PHE A 870 -13.76 -30.23 14.79
CA PHE A 870 -14.58 -31.10 15.63
C PHE A 870 -16.06 -30.66 15.60
N GLY A 871 -16.35 -29.36 15.61
CA GLY A 871 -17.72 -28.85 15.52
C GLY A 871 -18.43 -29.26 14.23
N ILE A 872 -17.73 -29.19 13.08
CA ILE A 872 -18.26 -29.68 11.81
C ILE A 872 -18.44 -31.20 11.86
N ALA A 873 -17.41 -31.95 12.28
CA ALA A 873 -17.45 -33.41 12.35
C ALA A 873 -18.64 -33.94 13.15
N ILE A 874 -18.84 -33.40 14.37
CA ILE A 874 -19.95 -33.76 15.27
C ILE A 874 -21.30 -33.40 14.64
N TRP A 875 -21.42 -32.21 14.03
CA TRP A 875 -22.67 -31.76 13.42
C TRP A 875 -23.09 -32.62 12.22
N THR A 876 -22.12 -33.10 11.44
CA THR A 876 -22.38 -33.87 10.22
C THR A 876 -22.51 -35.38 10.44
N GLY A 877 -22.30 -35.88 11.67
CA GLY A 877 -22.42 -37.30 11.99
C GLY A 877 -21.51 -38.20 11.15
N ALA A 878 -20.31 -37.72 10.83
CA ALA A 878 -19.33 -38.41 9.99
C ALA A 878 -19.73 -38.76 8.54
N ASP A 879 -20.70 -38.06 7.93
CA ASP A 879 -21.06 -38.32 6.52
C ASP A 879 -19.84 -38.21 5.58
N PRO A 880 -19.42 -39.30 4.91
CA PRO A 880 -18.30 -39.28 3.98
C PRO A 880 -18.46 -38.26 2.85
N ALA A 881 -19.71 -37.95 2.45
CA ALA A 881 -19.99 -36.95 1.42
C ALA A 881 -19.57 -35.53 1.84
N ILE A 882 -19.45 -35.27 3.14
CA ILE A 882 -19.02 -33.97 3.68
C ILE A 882 -17.55 -34.02 4.12
N ILE A 883 -17.14 -35.09 4.81
CA ILE A 883 -15.77 -35.22 5.33
C ILE A 883 -14.73 -35.24 4.21
N VAL A 884 -14.98 -35.99 3.12
CA VAL A 884 -13.99 -36.16 2.05
C VAL A 884 -13.70 -34.84 1.31
N PRO A 885 -14.70 -34.06 0.84
CA PRO A 885 -14.46 -32.74 0.25
C PRO A 885 -13.81 -31.76 1.24
N LEU A 886 -14.20 -31.79 2.52
CA LEU A 886 -13.63 -30.91 3.53
C LEU A 886 -12.16 -31.25 3.82
N LEU A 887 -11.80 -32.53 3.82
CA LEU A 887 -10.42 -32.99 3.97
C LEU A 887 -9.58 -32.56 2.75
N ALA A 888 -10.11 -32.67 1.53
CA ALA A 888 -9.46 -32.14 0.33
C ALA A 888 -9.24 -30.61 0.42
N LEU A 889 -10.25 -29.86 0.87
CA LEU A 889 -10.13 -28.41 1.11
C LEU A 889 -9.09 -28.09 2.19
N ALA A 890 -9.04 -28.85 3.27
CA ALA A 890 -8.07 -28.65 4.34
C ALA A 890 -6.63 -28.97 3.90
N VAL A 891 -6.44 -30.03 3.10
CA VAL A 891 -5.15 -30.34 2.45
C VAL A 891 -4.73 -29.21 1.52
N PHE A 892 -5.67 -28.72 0.69
CA PHE A 892 -5.43 -27.57 -0.20
C PHE A 892 -4.99 -26.34 0.59
N ALA A 893 -5.80 -25.90 1.55
CA ALA A 893 -5.60 -24.67 2.28
C ALA A 893 -4.37 -24.72 3.20
N SER A 894 -4.09 -25.88 3.82
CA SER A 894 -2.88 -26.06 4.64
C SER A 894 -1.60 -25.87 3.82
N THR A 895 -1.60 -26.33 2.55
CA THR A 895 -0.47 -26.19 1.64
C THR A 895 -0.41 -24.78 1.04
N TYR A 896 -1.54 -24.23 0.60
CA TYR A 896 -1.63 -22.91 -0.02
C TYR A 896 -1.16 -21.79 0.91
N TYR A 897 -1.57 -21.83 2.19
CA TYR A 897 -1.23 -20.80 3.18
C TYR A 897 0.12 -21.02 3.86
N ARG A 898 0.78 -22.17 3.68
CA ARG A 898 2.07 -22.53 4.33
C ARG A 898 3.16 -21.43 4.21
N PRO A 899 3.42 -20.83 3.03
CA PRO A 899 4.44 -19.77 2.90
C PRO A 899 3.97 -18.38 3.34
N VAL A 900 2.67 -18.18 3.57
CA VAL A 900 2.07 -16.86 3.86
C VAL A 900 1.79 -16.67 5.35
N SER A 901 1.14 -17.66 5.96
CA SER A 901 0.72 -17.63 7.35
C SER A 901 0.83 -19.02 7.96
N PRO A 902 1.91 -19.29 8.73
CA PRO A 902 2.07 -20.55 9.45
C PRO A 902 0.92 -20.84 10.41
N ALA A 903 0.31 -19.81 11.01
CA ALA A 903 -0.84 -19.97 11.91
C ALA A 903 -2.08 -20.49 11.17
N VAL A 904 -2.39 -19.93 10.00
CA VAL A 904 -3.53 -20.39 9.17
C VAL A 904 -3.25 -21.78 8.61
N SER A 905 -2.01 -22.07 8.19
CA SER A 905 -1.61 -23.41 7.78
C SER A 905 -1.80 -24.44 8.90
N ASN A 906 -1.38 -24.12 10.14
CA ASN A 906 -1.58 -24.95 11.33
C ASN A 906 -3.05 -25.18 11.68
N PHE A 907 -3.92 -24.17 11.48
CA PHE A 907 -5.36 -24.30 11.64
C PHE A 907 -5.92 -25.40 10.71
N TRP A 908 -5.61 -25.32 9.41
CA TRP A 908 -6.07 -26.31 8.43
C TRP A 908 -5.46 -27.69 8.68
N THR A 909 -4.18 -27.78 9.04
CA THR A 909 -3.54 -29.05 9.41
C THR A 909 -4.17 -29.68 10.66
N THR A 910 -4.55 -28.88 11.66
CA THR A 910 -5.26 -29.39 12.83
C THR A 910 -6.64 -29.94 12.43
N MET A 911 -7.33 -29.25 11.51
CA MET A 911 -8.62 -29.72 11.00
C MET A 911 -8.50 -31.05 10.22
N ILE A 912 -7.43 -31.26 9.43
CA ILE A 912 -7.16 -32.57 8.80
C ILE A 912 -7.11 -33.68 9.86
N PHE A 913 -6.41 -33.44 10.97
CA PHE A 913 -6.34 -34.43 12.06
C PHE A 913 -7.70 -34.65 12.74
N ALA A 914 -8.47 -33.60 12.99
CA ALA A 914 -9.81 -33.73 13.60
C ALA A 914 -10.74 -34.59 12.73
N LEU A 915 -10.79 -34.30 11.43
CA LEU A 915 -11.62 -35.03 10.46
C LEU A 915 -11.18 -36.49 10.30
N LEU A 916 -9.87 -36.74 10.31
CA LEU A 916 -9.33 -38.09 10.28
C LEU A 916 -9.69 -38.88 11.55
N TYR A 917 -9.68 -38.24 12.72
CA TYR A 917 -10.06 -38.90 13.98
C TYR A 917 -11.54 -39.27 14.03
N GLU A 918 -12.41 -38.40 13.50
CA GLU A 918 -13.84 -38.73 13.32
C GLU A 918 -14.00 -39.93 12.42
N PHE A 919 -13.34 -39.90 11.26
CA PHE A 919 -13.43 -40.99 10.30
C PHE A 919 -12.95 -42.33 10.87
N LEU A 920 -11.90 -42.31 11.71
CA LEU A 920 -11.39 -43.49 12.40
C LEU A 920 -12.29 -43.97 13.56
N GLY A 921 -13.40 -43.28 13.84
CA GLY A 921 -14.31 -43.59 14.95
C GLY A 921 -13.69 -43.38 16.33
N ARG A 922 -12.65 -42.54 16.42
CA ARG A 922 -11.89 -42.30 17.67
C ARG A 922 -12.18 -40.95 18.32
N LEU A 923 -13.16 -40.22 17.81
CA LEU A 923 -13.51 -38.91 18.32
C LEU A 923 -14.32 -39.03 19.62
N THR A 924 -13.84 -38.37 20.67
CA THR A 924 -14.60 -38.16 21.90
C THR A 924 -14.55 -36.69 22.25
N THR A 925 -15.56 -36.18 22.96
CA THR A 925 -15.53 -34.80 23.50
C THR A 925 -14.32 -34.58 24.40
N GLN A 926 -13.89 -35.61 25.13
CA GLN A 926 -12.67 -35.61 25.93
C GLN A 926 -11.39 -35.50 25.08
N ALA A 927 -11.36 -36.08 23.88
CA ALA A 927 -10.22 -35.97 22.98
C ALA A 927 -9.95 -34.52 22.54
N LEU A 928 -10.98 -33.68 22.41
CA LEU A 928 -10.85 -32.25 22.11
C LEU A 928 -10.12 -31.51 23.25
N GLU A 929 -10.54 -31.73 24.49
CA GLU A 929 -9.94 -31.10 25.67
C GLU A 929 -8.48 -31.53 25.84
N ILE A 930 -8.22 -32.84 25.71
CA ILE A 930 -6.86 -33.39 25.78
C ILE A 930 -5.97 -32.81 24.68
N ARG A 931 -6.49 -32.62 23.46
CA ARG A 931 -5.72 -32.07 22.33
C ARG A 931 -5.23 -30.66 22.60
N ILE A 932 -6.07 -29.83 23.20
CA ILE A 932 -5.72 -28.45 23.56
C ILE A 932 -4.68 -28.46 24.69
N LEU A 933 -4.91 -29.26 25.75
CA LEU A 933 -4.01 -29.36 26.91
C LEU A 933 -2.63 -29.88 26.52
N GLU A 934 -2.53 -30.99 25.79
CA GLU A 934 -1.26 -31.57 25.40
C GLU A 934 -0.47 -30.67 24.45
N THR A 935 -1.16 -29.95 23.55
CA THR A 935 -0.51 -28.95 22.69
C THR A 935 0.05 -27.79 23.51
N LEU A 936 -0.69 -27.33 24.52
CA LEU A 936 -0.26 -26.29 25.45
C LEU A 936 0.97 -26.76 26.25
N PHE A 937 0.92 -27.95 26.86
CA PHE A 937 2.05 -28.51 27.60
C PHE A 937 3.28 -28.71 26.73
N GLY A 938 3.12 -29.25 25.50
CA GLY A 938 4.22 -29.39 24.55
C GLY A 938 4.86 -28.05 24.18
N ALA A 939 4.05 -27.01 23.94
CA ALA A 939 4.54 -25.66 23.66
C ALA A 939 5.28 -25.04 24.85
N VAL A 940 4.77 -25.23 26.07
CA VAL A 940 5.41 -24.77 27.31
C VAL A 940 6.74 -25.49 27.55
N VAL A 941 6.77 -26.82 27.40
CA VAL A 941 7.99 -27.62 27.53
C VAL A 941 9.04 -27.18 26.50
N ALA A 942 8.65 -26.97 25.24
CA ALA A 942 9.58 -26.47 24.23
C ALA A 942 10.15 -25.09 24.59
N LEU A 943 9.34 -24.19 25.16
CA LEU A 943 9.80 -22.88 25.61
C LEU A 943 10.78 -22.99 26.79
N LEU A 944 10.47 -23.84 27.78
CA LEU A 944 11.36 -24.09 28.92
C LEU A 944 12.70 -24.68 28.44
N VAL A 945 12.66 -25.65 27.53
CA VAL A 945 13.89 -26.24 26.98
C VAL A 945 14.69 -25.23 26.16
N ALA A 946 14.05 -24.39 25.37
CA ALA A 946 14.72 -23.31 24.65
C ALA A 946 15.40 -22.29 25.60
N TRP A 947 14.89 -22.16 26.83
CA TRP A 947 15.44 -21.27 27.85
C TRP A 947 16.56 -21.92 28.70
N PHE A 948 16.44 -23.20 29.05
CA PHE A 948 17.38 -23.86 29.97
C PHE A 948 18.45 -24.71 29.27
N VAL A 949 18.16 -25.32 28.13
CA VAL A 949 19.07 -26.28 27.47
C VAL A 949 19.84 -25.58 26.35
N PHE A 950 21.08 -25.17 26.63
CA PHE A 950 21.94 -24.44 25.70
C PHE A 950 21.23 -23.22 25.05
N PRO A 951 20.77 -22.24 25.83
CA PRO A 951 19.91 -21.16 25.33
C PRO A 951 20.54 -20.36 24.20
N THR A 952 19.72 -20.00 23.22
CA THR A 952 20.04 -19.02 22.18
C THR A 952 19.04 -17.89 22.24
N HIS A 953 19.37 -16.86 23.04
CA HIS A 953 18.53 -15.69 23.19
C HIS A 953 18.38 -14.92 21.88
N THR A 954 17.15 -14.56 21.52
CA THR A 954 16.85 -13.81 20.28
C THR A 954 17.64 -12.51 20.20
N ARG A 955 17.82 -11.80 21.33
CA ARG A 955 18.61 -10.55 21.39
C ARG A 955 20.08 -10.78 21.03
N THR A 956 20.72 -11.80 21.62
CA THR A 956 22.13 -12.12 21.32
C THR A 956 22.33 -12.53 19.86
N LYS A 957 21.41 -13.31 19.30
CA LYS A 957 21.45 -13.68 17.89
C LYS A 957 21.24 -12.45 16.99
N LEU A 958 20.30 -11.57 17.35
CA LEU A 958 20.04 -10.34 16.62
C LEU A 958 21.27 -9.42 16.60
N ASN A 959 21.92 -9.20 17.75
CA ASN A 959 23.14 -8.39 17.81
C ASN A 959 24.24 -8.98 16.93
N LYS A 960 24.38 -10.31 16.87
CA LYS A 960 25.32 -11.00 15.98
C LYS A 960 24.97 -10.79 14.50
N ASP A 961 23.70 -10.91 14.14
CA ASP A 961 23.24 -10.67 12.75
C ASP A 961 23.43 -9.19 12.35
N ILE A 962 23.18 -8.22 13.25
CA ILE A 962 23.43 -6.79 13.01
C ILE A 962 24.94 -6.51 12.90
N THR A 963 25.77 -7.15 13.73
CA THR A 963 27.24 -7.00 13.67
C THR A 963 27.78 -7.45 12.30
N GLN A 964 27.26 -8.56 11.77
CA GLN A 964 27.61 -9.02 10.43
C GLN A 964 27.17 -8.02 9.36
N LEU A 965 25.92 -7.55 9.42
CA LEU A 965 25.39 -6.57 8.48
C LEU A 965 26.20 -5.26 8.48
N VAL A 966 26.55 -4.75 9.65
CA VAL A 966 27.34 -3.52 9.79
C VAL A 966 28.77 -3.72 9.26
N THR A 967 29.34 -4.91 9.43
CA THR A 967 30.65 -5.26 8.83
C THR A 967 30.57 -5.25 7.30
N ASP A 968 29.49 -5.77 6.73
CA ASP A 968 29.28 -5.75 5.29
C ASP A 968 29.06 -4.33 4.75
N ILE A 969 28.38 -3.47 5.53
CA ILE A 969 28.22 -2.05 5.24
C ILE A 969 29.56 -1.32 5.27
N GLU A 970 30.41 -1.56 6.28
CA GLU A 970 31.75 -0.99 6.39
C GLU A 970 32.58 -1.29 5.15
N ILE A 971 32.56 -2.55 4.69
CA ILE A 971 33.28 -2.98 3.49
C ILE A 971 32.83 -2.18 2.26
N VAL A 972 31.53 -1.95 2.09
CA VAL A 972 30.99 -1.18 0.96
C VAL A 972 31.34 0.31 1.04
N ILE A 973 31.25 0.91 2.23
CA ILE A 973 31.62 2.33 2.44
C ILE A 973 33.10 2.52 2.12
N VAL A 974 33.97 1.68 2.70
CA VAL A 974 35.42 1.71 2.48
C VAL A 974 35.76 1.53 1.01
N ALA A 975 35.18 0.52 0.35
CA ALA A 975 35.40 0.26 -1.07
C ALA A 975 34.95 1.44 -1.97
N GLY A 976 33.83 2.10 -1.64
CA GLY A 976 33.35 3.26 -2.37
C GLY A 976 34.26 4.48 -2.23
N LEU A 977 34.75 4.76 -1.02
CA LEU A 977 35.68 5.87 -0.79
C LEU A 977 37.06 5.62 -1.43
N GLU A 978 37.59 4.39 -1.35
CA GLU A 978 38.85 4.02 -2.03
C GLU A 978 38.77 4.14 -3.57
N ARG A 979 37.57 3.97 -4.16
CA ARG A 979 37.33 4.24 -5.59
C ARG A 979 37.38 5.74 -5.91
N LEU A 980 36.91 6.62 -5.02
CA LEU A 980 36.99 8.08 -5.22
C LEU A 980 38.43 8.61 -5.19
N GLU A 981 39.31 8.01 -4.39
CA GLU A 981 40.72 8.39 -4.30
C GLU A 981 41.55 8.06 -5.55
N GLY A 982 40.95 7.38 -6.54
CA GLY A 982 41.61 7.02 -7.81
C GLY A 982 42.66 5.91 -7.70
N GLY A 983 42.82 5.30 -6.51
CA GLY A 983 43.87 4.32 -6.21
C GLY A 983 43.43 2.85 -6.14
N SER A 984 42.13 2.53 -6.18
CA SER A 984 41.65 1.18 -5.87
C SER A 984 41.39 0.29 -7.10
N LYS A 985 41.81 -0.98 -7.00
CA LYS A 985 41.50 -2.06 -7.95
C LYS A 985 40.16 -2.74 -7.61
N ILE A 986 39.18 -2.01 -7.10
CA ILE A 986 37.88 -2.59 -6.70
C ILE A 986 36.87 -2.29 -7.80
N SER A 987 36.29 -3.31 -8.42
CA SER A 987 35.28 -3.12 -9.47
C SER A 987 33.92 -2.69 -8.92
N ARG A 988 33.15 -1.93 -9.70
CA ARG A 988 31.77 -1.55 -9.36
C ARG A 988 30.90 -2.79 -9.12
N LYS A 989 31.08 -3.80 -9.98
CA LYS A 989 30.36 -5.09 -9.91
C LYS A 989 30.58 -5.82 -8.58
N ALA A 990 31.77 -5.72 -7.99
CA ALA A 990 32.07 -6.36 -6.73
C ALA A 990 31.39 -5.65 -5.54
N ILE A 991 31.26 -4.31 -5.59
CA ILE A 991 30.42 -3.55 -4.65
C ILE A 991 28.95 -3.95 -4.79
N ASP A 992 28.42 -4.04 -6.01
CA ASP A 992 27.04 -4.46 -6.27
C ASP A 992 26.75 -5.88 -5.74
N LYS A 993 27.70 -6.81 -5.94
CA LYS A 993 27.63 -8.16 -5.38
C LYS A 993 27.58 -8.15 -3.85
N ARG A 994 28.31 -7.24 -3.19
CA ARG A 994 28.27 -7.10 -1.72
C ARG A 994 26.97 -6.43 -1.24
N LEU A 995 26.43 -5.46 -1.97
CA LEU A 995 25.10 -4.90 -1.71
C LEU A 995 23.99 -5.98 -1.74
N LEU A 996 24.12 -7.02 -2.59
CA LEU A 996 23.24 -8.19 -2.57
C LEU A 996 23.41 -9.05 -1.31
N VAL A 997 24.62 -9.15 -0.74
CA VAL A 997 24.85 -9.83 0.55
C VAL A 997 24.21 -9.04 1.69
N ILE A 998 24.38 -7.72 1.71
CA ILE A 998 23.69 -6.82 2.65
C ILE A 998 22.18 -7.04 2.60
N ASN A 999 21.58 -7.21 1.41
CA ASN A 999 20.16 -7.53 1.27
C ASN A 999 19.76 -8.84 1.96
N LYS A 1000 20.59 -9.88 1.83
CA LYS A 1000 20.36 -11.16 2.51
C LYS A 1000 20.48 -10.99 4.03
N ASP A 1001 21.45 -10.22 4.49
CA ASP A 1001 21.70 -10.00 5.91
C ASP A 1001 20.59 -9.15 6.55
N VAL A 1002 20.08 -8.13 5.86
CA VAL A 1002 18.87 -7.39 6.28
C VAL A 1002 17.66 -8.30 6.40
N ARG A 1003 17.46 -9.25 5.47
CA ARG A 1003 16.37 -10.24 5.58
C ARG A 1003 16.57 -11.14 6.80
N GLN A 1004 17.80 -11.54 7.09
CA GLN A 1004 18.14 -12.34 8.25
C GLN A 1004 17.90 -11.57 9.56
N VAL A 1005 18.35 -10.32 9.65
CA VAL A 1005 18.08 -9.41 10.79
C VAL A 1005 16.58 -9.27 11.01
N ASN A 1006 15.78 -9.02 9.96
CA ASN A 1006 14.33 -8.93 10.06
C ASN A 1006 13.69 -10.23 10.55
N ALA A 1007 14.16 -11.39 10.04
CA ALA A 1007 13.66 -12.69 10.47
C ALA A 1007 13.99 -12.98 11.93
N THR A 1008 15.21 -12.66 12.38
CA THR A 1008 15.64 -12.81 13.78
C THR A 1008 14.92 -11.83 14.71
N ALA A 1009 14.61 -10.61 14.25
CA ALA A 1009 13.90 -9.60 15.04
C ALA A 1009 12.38 -9.82 15.12
N ALA A 1010 11.79 -10.61 14.21
CA ALA A 1010 10.34 -10.80 14.12
C ALA A 1010 9.62 -11.14 15.45
N PRO A 1011 10.20 -11.97 16.35
CA PRO A 1011 9.61 -12.21 17.67
C PRO A 1011 9.57 -10.99 18.59
N LEU A 1012 10.62 -10.16 18.55
CA LEU A 1012 10.77 -9.00 19.44
C LEU A 1012 9.79 -7.88 19.07
N ARG A 1013 9.37 -7.78 17.80
CA ARG A 1013 8.41 -6.76 17.32
C ARG A 1013 7.02 -6.85 17.97
N ARG A 1014 6.68 -8.01 18.54
CA ARG A 1014 5.37 -8.27 19.19
C ARG A 1014 5.37 -8.03 20.70
N THR A 1015 6.49 -7.60 21.27
CA THR A 1015 6.59 -7.29 22.71
C THR A 1015 6.14 -5.86 23.00
N SER A 1016 5.60 -5.61 24.20
CA SER A 1016 5.25 -4.26 24.67
C SER A 1016 6.50 -3.37 24.70
N GLY A 1017 6.38 -2.10 24.30
CA GLY A 1017 7.52 -1.19 24.16
C GLY A 1017 8.27 -1.29 22.82
N SER A 1018 7.80 -2.13 21.87
CA SER A 1018 8.46 -2.26 20.55
C SER A 1018 8.50 -0.98 19.71
N LEU A 1019 7.56 -0.06 19.97
CA LEU A 1019 7.39 1.25 19.31
C LEU A 1019 7.98 2.43 20.11
N GLU A 1020 8.57 2.18 21.28
CA GLU A 1020 9.30 3.22 22.01
C GLU A 1020 10.54 3.65 21.22
N VAL A 1021 11.09 4.82 21.51
CA VAL A 1021 12.23 5.39 20.78
C VAL A 1021 13.45 4.46 20.82
N ASP A 1022 13.67 3.79 21.95
CA ASP A 1022 14.72 2.76 22.14
C ASP A 1022 14.23 1.33 21.79
N GLY A 1023 13.00 1.24 21.28
CA GLY A 1023 12.34 0.00 20.93
C GLY A 1023 12.95 -0.67 19.69
N ILE A 1024 12.60 -1.95 19.49
CA ILE A 1024 13.12 -2.75 18.39
C ILE A 1024 12.77 -2.18 17.00
N GLU A 1025 11.63 -1.50 16.85
CA GLU A 1025 11.27 -0.86 15.58
C GLU A 1025 12.17 0.36 15.30
N GLY A 1026 12.59 1.10 16.32
CA GLY A 1026 13.57 2.19 16.20
C GLY A 1026 14.92 1.67 15.71
N ARG A 1027 15.43 0.61 16.35
CA ARG A 1027 16.69 -0.06 15.93
C ARG A 1027 16.61 -0.63 14.52
N LEU A 1028 15.51 -1.30 14.17
CA LEU A 1028 15.31 -1.80 12.81
C LEU A 1028 15.23 -0.64 11.81
N THR A 1029 14.55 0.45 12.15
CA THR A 1029 14.49 1.66 11.31
C THR A 1029 15.88 2.23 11.07
N ALA A 1030 16.71 2.34 12.10
CA ALA A 1030 18.08 2.79 11.97
C ALA A 1030 18.94 1.82 11.12
N VAL A 1031 18.78 0.50 11.28
CA VAL A 1031 19.43 -0.49 10.40
C VAL A 1031 18.98 -0.35 8.93
N TRP A 1032 17.70 -0.10 8.69
CA TRP A 1032 17.16 0.18 7.36
C TRP A 1032 17.72 1.49 6.79
N SER A 1033 17.81 2.53 7.60
CA SER A 1033 18.41 3.82 7.23
C SER A 1033 19.89 3.67 6.90
N LEU A 1034 20.68 2.95 7.71
CA LEU A 1034 22.08 2.65 7.41
C LEU A 1034 22.23 1.96 6.05
N THR A 1035 21.41 0.93 5.82
CA THR A 1035 21.41 0.20 4.55
C THR A 1035 21.02 1.11 3.38
N TYR A 1036 20.00 1.96 3.57
CA TYR A 1036 19.54 2.93 2.58
C TYR A 1036 20.63 3.94 2.23
N TYR A 1037 21.20 4.62 3.24
CA TYR A 1037 22.24 5.63 3.02
C TYR A 1037 23.53 5.02 2.46
N THR A 1038 23.90 3.79 2.85
CA THR A 1038 25.05 3.09 2.27
C THR A 1038 24.88 2.83 0.76
N ARG A 1039 23.66 2.47 0.33
CA ARG A 1039 23.36 2.30 -1.10
C ARG A 1039 23.39 3.63 -1.85
N HIS A 1040 22.78 4.66 -1.26
CA HIS A 1040 22.80 6.01 -1.83
C HIS A 1040 24.22 6.57 -1.91
N LEU A 1041 25.07 6.23 -0.94
CA LEU A 1041 26.49 6.58 -0.96
C LEU A 1041 27.19 5.90 -2.13
N ALA A 1042 27.04 4.58 -2.30
CA ALA A 1042 27.63 3.84 -3.42
C ALA A 1042 27.25 4.45 -4.77
N HIS A 1043 25.98 4.84 -4.95
CA HIS A 1043 25.52 5.49 -6.18
C HIS A 1043 26.02 6.94 -6.34
N ALA A 1044 26.08 7.70 -5.24
CA ALA A 1044 26.59 9.07 -5.25
C ALA A 1044 28.08 9.12 -5.58
N VAL A 1045 28.85 8.13 -5.09
CA VAL A 1045 30.26 7.90 -5.42
C VAL A 1045 30.45 7.73 -6.92
N GLU A 1046 29.71 6.81 -7.56
CA GLU A 1046 29.85 6.57 -9.01
C GLU A 1046 29.50 7.82 -9.84
N ARG A 1047 28.40 8.51 -9.49
CA ARG A 1047 28.04 9.78 -10.14
C ARG A 1047 29.12 10.85 -9.99
N MET A 1048 29.83 10.87 -8.87
CA MET A 1048 30.91 11.81 -8.63
C MET A 1048 32.16 11.47 -9.45
N ILE A 1049 32.48 10.18 -9.60
CA ILE A 1049 33.56 9.70 -10.47
C ILE A 1049 33.28 10.10 -11.92
N GLU A 1050 32.06 9.86 -12.42
CA GLU A 1050 31.64 10.24 -13.78
C GLU A 1050 31.66 11.75 -14.03
N ALA A 1051 31.36 12.56 -13.01
CA ALA A 1051 31.29 14.02 -13.12
C ALA A 1051 32.63 14.74 -12.91
N GLY A 1052 33.68 14.05 -12.45
CA GLY A 1052 35.01 14.63 -12.19
C GLY A 1052 35.04 15.58 -10.99
N GLY A 1053 34.98 15.05 -9.77
CA GLY A 1053 34.99 15.82 -8.51
C GLY A 1053 36.35 16.35 -8.06
N ASP A 1054 36.34 17.38 -7.21
CA ASP A 1054 37.49 18.26 -6.88
C ASP A 1054 37.70 18.37 -5.34
N LEU A 1055 37.77 17.24 -4.64
CA LEU A 1055 38.10 17.16 -3.20
C LEU A 1055 39.49 16.55 -2.97
N THR A 1056 40.21 17.01 -1.95
CA THR A 1056 41.56 16.53 -1.65
C THR A 1056 41.54 15.11 -1.08
N SER A 1057 42.57 14.30 -1.35
CA SER A 1057 42.67 12.92 -0.86
C SER A 1057 42.77 12.81 0.67
N GLU A 1058 43.17 13.89 1.35
CA GLU A 1058 43.32 13.92 2.81
C GLU A 1058 41.97 14.02 3.54
N ASP A 1059 40.99 14.71 2.96
CA ASP A 1059 39.63 14.85 3.51
C ASP A 1059 38.84 13.52 3.45
N TRP A 1060 38.99 12.76 2.36
CA TRP A 1060 38.33 11.46 2.19
C TRP A 1060 38.83 10.41 3.18
N GLU A 1061 40.14 10.36 3.40
CA GLU A 1061 40.77 9.47 4.35
C GLU A 1061 40.34 9.80 5.80
N ASN A 1062 40.15 11.09 6.13
CA ASN A 1062 39.61 11.50 7.43
C ASN A 1062 38.16 11.02 7.62
N LEU A 1063 37.28 11.26 6.65
CA LEU A 1063 35.88 10.82 6.67
C LEU A 1063 35.74 9.29 6.75
N ARG A 1064 36.61 8.56 6.02
CA ARG A 1064 36.72 7.11 6.08
C ARG A 1064 37.08 6.66 7.50
N ARG A 1065 38.12 7.25 8.09
CA ARG A 1065 38.59 6.91 9.45
C ARG A 1065 37.52 7.15 10.51
N THR A 1066 36.86 8.31 10.50
CA THR A 1066 35.76 8.62 11.43
C THR A 1066 34.59 7.65 11.28
N THR A 1067 34.17 7.37 10.05
CA THR A 1067 33.03 6.46 9.80
C THR A 1067 33.36 5.03 10.23
N SER A 1068 34.56 4.52 9.92
CA SER A 1068 35.04 3.22 10.41
C SER A 1068 35.19 3.17 11.94
N HIS A 1069 35.60 4.28 12.57
CA HIS A 1069 35.68 4.38 14.03
C HIS A 1069 34.30 4.23 14.68
N ASN A 1070 33.30 4.97 14.20
CA ASN A 1070 31.92 4.89 14.68
C ASN A 1070 31.30 3.51 14.45
N ILE A 1071 31.59 2.86 13.31
CA ILE A 1071 31.21 1.46 13.07
C ILE A 1071 31.88 0.52 14.09
N GLY A 1072 33.17 0.73 14.39
CA GLY A 1072 33.90 0.02 15.45
C GLY A 1072 33.24 0.16 16.82
N ALA A 1073 32.87 1.38 17.21
CA ALA A 1073 32.16 1.68 18.46
C ALA A 1073 30.81 0.94 18.53
N LEU A 1074 30.04 0.93 17.43
CA LEU A 1074 28.79 0.17 17.36
C LEU A 1074 29.01 -1.34 17.50
N ARG A 1075 30.02 -1.92 16.85
CA ARG A 1075 30.35 -3.34 17.01
C ARG A 1075 30.73 -3.68 18.44
N ALA A 1076 31.46 -2.80 19.13
CA ALA A 1076 31.79 -2.96 20.55
C ALA A 1076 30.52 -2.92 21.41
N ALA A 1077 29.62 -1.95 21.19
CA ALA A 1077 28.35 -1.84 21.90
C ALA A 1077 27.45 -3.07 21.69
N LEU A 1078 27.35 -3.59 20.45
CA LEU A 1078 26.58 -4.80 20.13
C LEU A 1078 27.16 -6.08 20.78
N ALA A 1079 28.45 -6.07 21.09
CA ALA A 1079 29.16 -7.16 21.77
C ALA A 1079 29.15 -7.00 23.31
N ASP A 1080 28.31 -6.12 23.85
CA ASP A 1080 28.23 -5.76 25.28
C ASP A 1080 29.58 -5.27 25.86
N ARG A 1081 30.41 -4.61 25.02
CA ARG A 1081 31.65 -3.95 25.44
C ARG A 1081 31.44 -2.43 25.49
N LEU A 1082 32.21 -1.74 26.32
CA LEU A 1082 32.22 -0.27 26.33
C LEU A 1082 32.70 0.24 24.95
N PRO A 1083 31.90 1.04 24.24
CA PRO A 1083 32.32 1.63 22.97
C PRO A 1083 33.48 2.60 23.18
N THR A 1084 34.37 2.71 22.20
CA THR A 1084 35.34 3.82 22.11
C THR A 1084 34.61 5.15 21.83
N LYS A 1085 35.31 6.27 22.03
CA LYS A 1085 34.76 7.63 21.84
C LYS A 1085 34.02 7.74 20.50
N VAL A 1086 32.74 8.10 20.55
CA VAL A 1086 31.92 8.30 19.35
C VAL A 1086 32.12 9.73 18.85
N GLU A 1087 32.38 9.89 17.55
CA GLU A 1087 32.48 11.22 16.94
C GLU A 1087 31.09 11.62 16.41
N GLU A 1088 30.46 12.60 17.06
CA GLU A 1088 29.10 13.05 16.73
C GLU A 1088 29.04 13.90 15.45
N ASN A 1089 30.07 14.69 15.21
CA ASN A 1089 30.18 15.54 14.03
C ASN A 1089 31.32 15.04 13.14
N LEU A 1090 31.03 14.85 11.86
CA LEU A 1090 32.08 14.73 10.85
C LEU A 1090 32.70 16.11 10.67
N ASP A 1091 34.02 16.21 10.78
CA ASP A 1091 34.75 17.43 10.46
C ASP A 1091 34.80 17.57 8.93
N VAL A 1092 33.74 18.15 8.36
CA VAL A 1092 33.59 18.40 6.92
C VAL A 1092 33.99 19.84 6.61
N SER A 1093 34.46 20.13 5.39
CA SER A 1093 34.93 21.46 4.99
C SER A 1093 33.96 22.59 5.38
N ALA A 1094 34.51 23.78 5.69
CA ALA A 1094 33.78 24.92 6.24
C ALA A 1094 32.61 25.45 5.38
N ASP A 1095 32.51 25.02 4.12
CA ASP A 1095 31.48 25.45 3.16
C ASP A 1095 30.26 24.49 3.08
N TYR A 1096 30.27 23.35 3.79
CA TYR A 1096 29.21 22.34 3.72
C TYR A 1096 28.03 22.68 4.65
N ASP A 1097 26.84 22.96 4.07
CA ASP A 1097 25.58 23.10 4.81
C ASP A 1097 24.72 21.82 4.71
N PRO A 1098 24.58 21.04 5.81
CA PRO A 1098 23.81 19.80 5.83
C PRO A 1098 22.29 20.02 5.69
N THR A 1099 21.82 21.24 5.97
CA THR A 1099 20.40 21.65 5.89
C THR A 1099 20.07 22.40 4.61
N GLY A 1100 21.10 22.88 3.91
CA GLY A 1100 21.01 23.65 2.68
C GLY A 1100 20.75 22.80 1.43
N PRO A 1101 20.42 23.43 0.29
CA PRO A 1101 20.30 22.74 -0.98
C PRO A 1101 21.67 22.14 -1.38
N THR A 1102 21.70 20.86 -1.78
CA THR A 1102 22.89 20.26 -2.43
C THR A 1102 23.12 20.96 -3.74
N THR A 1103 24.21 21.72 -3.85
CA THR A 1103 24.54 22.48 -5.06
C THR A 1103 25.69 21.85 -5.84
N ARG A 1104 26.54 21.08 -5.16
CA ARG A 1104 27.69 20.36 -5.72
C ARG A 1104 27.47 18.84 -5.62
N ASN A 1105 28.11 18.08 -6.51
CA ASN A 1105 28.01 16.61 -6.50
C ASN A 1105 28.65 16.00 -5.23
N GLU A 1106 29.68 16.65 -4.69
CA GLU A 1106 30.32 16.31 -3.42
C GLU A 1106 29.36 16.41 -2.22
N ASP A 1107 28.50 17.44 -2.19
CA ASP A 1107 27.51 17.63 -1.12
C ASP A 1107 26.60 16.41 -0.96
N VAL A 1108 26.36 15.68 -2.06
CA VAL A 1108 25.49 14.49 -2.07
C VAL A 1108 26.19 13.34 -1.36
N VAL A 1109 27.48 13.10 -1.64
CA VAL A 1109 28.30 12.06 -0.99
C VAL A 1109 28.47 12.37 0.49
N LEU A 1110 28.86 13.61 0.81
CA LEU A 1110 29.03 14.10 2.18
C LEU A 1110 27.74 13.96 3.00
N ARG A 1111 26.58 14.30 2.40
CA ARG A 1111 25.28 14.11 3.04
C ARG A 1111 24.95 12.65 3.33
N GLN A 1112 25.29 11.72 2.43
CA GLN A 1112 25.06 10.30 2.73
C GLN A 1112 25.96 9.83 3.87
N LEU A 1113 27.24 10.20 3.88
CA LEU A 1113 28.17 9.87 4.96
C LEU A 1113 27.73 10.45 6.31
N GLU A 1114 27.26 11.68 6.33
CA GLU A 1114 26.73 12.31 7.54
C GLU A 1114 25.47 11.61 8.04
N ARG A 1115 24.55 11.26 7.15
CA ARG A 1115 23.35 10.50 7.51
C ARG A 1115 23.69 9.09 8.01
N ILE A 1116 24.71 8.44 7.44
CA ILE A 1116 25.24 7.17 7.96
C ILE A 1116 25.75 7.38 9.39
N ASN A 1117 26.62 8.37 9.63
CA ASN A 1117 27.18 8.63 10.96
C ASN A 1117 26.12 9.01 11.99
N GLN A 1118 25.20 9.94 11.68
CA GLN A 1118 24.06 10.26 12.54
C GLN A 1118 23.25 9.00 12.91
N THR A 1119 23.02 8.12 11.94
CA THR A 1119 22.29 6.87 12.19
C THR A 1119 23.10 5.90 13.06
N LEU A 1120 24.43 5.84 12.89
CA LEU A 1120 25.32 5.05 13.75
C LEU A 1120 25.27 5.56 15.20
N VAL A 1121 25.37 6.87 15.43
CA VAL A 1121 25.28 7.47 16.78
C VAL A 1121 23.95 7.12 17.45
N VAL A 1122 22.83 7.30 16.74
CA VAL A 1122 21.50 6.91 17.25
C VAL A 1122 21.44 5.42 17.57
N LEU A 1123 22.03 4.56 16.72
CA LEU A 1123 22.06 3.12 16.97
C LEU A 1123 22.92 2.77 18.19
N ILE A 1124 24.08 3.42 18.36
CA ILE A 1124 24.98 3.23 19.51
C ILE A 1124 24.26 3.62 20.81
N GLU A 1125 23.64 4.79 20.84
CA GLU A 1125 22.90 5.29 22.01
C GLU A 1125 21.71 4.35 22.35
N SER A 1126 21.01 3.86 21.32
CA SER A 1126 19.92 2.90 21.52
C SER A 1126 20.40 1.55 22.08
N VAL A 1127 21.63 1.12 21.77
CA VAL A 1127 22.20 -0.17 22.20
C VAL A 1127 22.88 -0.04 23.56
N ALA A 1128 23.58 1.07 23.80
CA ALA A 1128 24.32 1.38 25.02
C ALA A 1128 24.01 2.83 25.46
N PRO A 1129 22.93 3.06 26.22
CA PRO A 1129 22.56 4.40 26.69
C PRO A 1129 23.65 5.05 27.56
N GLY A 1130 23.91 6.33 27.35
CA GLY A 1130 24.96 7.11 28.00
C GLY A 1130 26.37 6.80 27.49
N ALA A 1131 26.51 6.12 26.33
CA ALA A 1131 27.80 5.91 25.68
C ALA A 1131 28.40 7.23 25.15
N THR A 1132 27.54 8.18 24.78
CA THR A 1132 27.89 9.54 24.38
C THR A 1132 28.21 10.44 25.59
N GLU A 1133 27.47 10.29 26.71
CA GLU A 1133 27.58 11.16 27.90
C GLU A 1133 28.70 10.79 28.90
N LYS A 1134 29.14 9.53 28.96
CA LYS A 1134 30.06 9.03 30.02
C LYS A 1134 31.43 9.72 30.05
N ASP A 1135 31.83 10.42 28.99
CA ASP A 1135 33.10 11.14 28.94
C ASP A 1135 32.99 12.66 29.20
N GLU A 1136 31.81 13.29 29.20
CA GLU A 1136 31.71 14.66 29.75
C GLU A 1136 32.08 14.66 31.24
N ALA A 1137 31.76 13.58 31.96
CA ALA A 1137 32.14 13.41 33.36
C ALA A 1137 33.63 13.06 33.53
N ALA A 1138 34.24 12.30 32.61
CA ALA A 1138 35.66 11.96 32.66
C ALA A 1138 36.56 13.13 32.26
N ALA A 1139 36.17 13.92 31.25
CA ALA A 1139 36.84 15.15 30.83
C ALA A 1139 36.74 16.26 31.89
N ARG A 1140 35.62 16.34 32.63
CA ARG A 1140 35.49 17.24 33.80
C ARG A 1140 36.24 16.78 35.04
N SER A 1141 36.75 15.54 35.07
CA SER A 1141 37.58 15.01 36.17
C SER A 1141 39.09 15.12 35.91
N THR A 1142 39.46 15.52 34.69
CA THR A 1142 40.86 15.73 34.24
C THR A 1142 41.18 17.19 33.88
N LEU A 1143 40.20 18.08 34.04
CA LEU A 1143 40.35 19.55 34.17
C LEU A 1143 40.12 19.92 35.63
#